data_AF-A0A832HQ58-F1
#
_entry.id   AF-A0A832HQ58-F1
#
_cell.length_a   1.000
_cell.length_b   1.000
_cell.length_c   1.000
_cell.angle_alpha   90.00
_cell.angle_beta   90.00
_cell.angle_gamma   90.00
#
_symmetry.space_group_name_H-M   'P 1'
#
loop_
_entity.id
_entity.type
_entity.pdbx_description
1 polymer ?
#
loop_
_entity_poly.entity_id
_entity_poly.type
_entity_poly.pdbx_seq_one_letter_code
_entity_poly.pdbx_strand_id
1 'polypeptide(L)'
;MKHQSQKGVALVITLVMLAVVTLMAITFLAVSRRERAAVTIADDQTVSRLMADAALERVKAEIASRMMAAGSLLTYDFAVSTNFVNTNGFNPNLPTDTPNITNVNYNYLITGAPLKDETHRLRNIANLQIDPRPPVYVLQGTNLEFRFYLDLNRNGRFESNGVCPLLGDDGRPVSPLQYVNLTGDPEWIGVLAQPDFPHSATNGFVGRYAYMVLPTGKSLDINFMHNNTKAGRSDPQMRSIGYLRNQGAGPWELNLAAFLHDLNTNVSREYDYRGFRTFARNTDSFADALAFLRYRYDGDYRNLAPARNWFYTTNGLAVANSLRFDLVDSYTDGPVFNGVSPLTSDNDDVTEPWAGSDSPKSYFEFNDFFNTNKVPVSWLGNLQLVQNGLSTYDRYTFYRLLSQLGTDSPPPIRSKINLNYNNLPPYNSTNLVPWTPLAFFTNVANRLIEASRTTNFVLFSTGRIATNAFLGEHLVRPGLHVNRIQIYPFNEYSPALHRLLQLAVNLYDATTNNPATPYPELPTVLRPLFSGSGTNIYISGYEEVTDASFLDRMRLYDLNIPEDRARLTNDPLAVVYNIPFLIGAKKGFPNFNEFALQNVAQLTRKLELRKPAPGARPNQTNILYQLTLSNQFGLECWNSYTQNFSRPLRLKAAGDLFVMVSNTLAPGSILRYISNHYETNILLANWPAREFKVPIHRGLVVASNEVYNPLTKSLQFAGTNLNFIPGLGFYVPYLNIYLTNRCYYALIDQSVVPNRIVDFVCLGNMGTALDLTRELAGRAQSVSVAGGLTEP
;
A
#
# COMPACT_ATOMS: atom_id res chain seq x y z
N MET A 1 52.36 12.43 -52.44
CA MET A 1 51.00 12.88 -52.04
C MET A 1 50.17 11.89 -51.19
N LYS A 2 50.60 10.65 -50.87
CA LYS A 2 49.75 9.65 -50.16
C LYS A 2 49.82 9.62 -48.61
N HIS A 3 50.78 10.31 -47.96
CA HIS A 3 50.97 10.21 -46.50
C HIS A 3 50.17 11.23 -45.64
N GLN A 4 49.68 12.33 -46.21
CA GLN A 4 48.91 13.33 -45.46
C GLN A 4 47.45 12.90 -45.24
N SER A 5 46.83 12.19 -46.19
CA SER A 5 45.45 11.70 -46.01
C SER A 5 45.34 10.60 -44.95
N GLN A 6 46.34 9.71 -44.85
CA GLN A 6 46.39 8.65 -43.83
C GLN A 6 46.53 9.22 -42.41
N LYS A 7 47.29 10.30 -42.23
CA LYS A 7 47.41 11.00 -40.93
C LYS A 7 46.13 11.73 -40.53
N GLY A 8 45.39 12.30 -41.49
CA GLY A 8 44.08 12.92 -41.25
C GLY A 8 43.01 11.92 -40.83
N VAL A 9 42.95 10.76 -41.50
CA VAL A 9 42.01 9.68 -41.15
C VAL A 9 42.30 9.10 -39.77
N ALA A 10 43.57 8.88 -39.41
CA ALA A 10 43.96 8.40 -38.09
C ALA A 10 43.54 9.39 -36.97
N LEU A 11 43.76 10.69 -37.18
CA LEU A 11 43.36 11.74 -36.23
C LEU A 11 41.85 11.78 -36.02
N VAL A 12 41.07 11.72 -37.10
CA VAL A 12 39.59 11.70 -37.04
C VAL A 12 39.10 10.47 -36.29
N ILE A 13 39.65 9.28 -36.55
CA ILE A 13 39.28 8.06 -35.83
C ILE A 13 39.62 8.17 -34.35
N THR A 14 40.78 8.69 -33.98
CA THR A 14 41.13 8.90 -32.55
C THR A 14 40.24 9.93 -31.87
N LEU A 15 39.86 11.01 -32.56
CA LEU A 15 38.92 12.01 -32.01
C LEU A 15 37.53 11.44 -31.83
N VAL A 16 37.05 10.63 -32.77
CA VAL A 16 35.76 9.92 -32.66
C VAL A 16 35.81 8.89 -31.53
N MET A 17 36.89 8.10 -31.42
CA MET A 17 37.05 7.15 -30.32
C MET A 17 37.11 7.87 -28.96
N LEU A 18 37.85 8.97 -28.85
CA LEU A 18 37.93 9.77 -27.62
C LEU A 18 36.56 10.38 -27.27
N ALA A 19 35.82 10.89 -28.25
CA ALA A 19 34.46 11.42 -28.05
C ALA A 19 33.49 10.31 -27.58
N VAL A 20 33.56 9.12 -28.15
CA VAL A 20 32.72 7.98 -27.73
C VAL A 20 33.07 7.54 -26.31
N VAL A 21 34.35 7.41 -25.97
CA VAL A 21 34.80 6.99 -24.63
C VAL A 21 34.43 8.03 -23.57
N THR A 22 34.63 9.32 -23.85
CA THR A 22 34.26 10.40 -22.92
C THR A 22 32.75 10.49 -22.73
N LEU A 23 31.95 10.34 -23.79
CA LEU A 23 30.49 10.31 -23.71
C LEU A 23 30.01 9.11 -22.88
N MET A 24 30.54 7.91 -23.15
CA MET A 24 30.28 6.69 -22.37
C MET A 24 30.64 6.85 -20.88
N ALA A 25 31.78 7.49 -20.58
CA ALA A 25 32.22 7.70 -19.19
C ALA A 25 31.29 8.67 -18.45
N ILE A 26 30.87 9.75 -19.12
CA ILE A 26 29.94 10.74 -18.55
C ILE A 26 28.55 10.12 -18.34
N THR A 27 28.03 9.36 -19.31
CA THR A 27 26.73 8.69 -19.17
C THR A 27 26.77 7.63 -18.07
N PHE A 28 27.83 6.83 -17.99
CA PHE A 28 28.01 5.86 -16.91
C PHE A 28 28.03 6.56 -15.55
N LEU A 29 28.80 7.63 -15.39
CA LEU A 29 28.86 8.38 -14.13
C LEU A 29 27.50 9.00 -13.76
N ALA A 30 26.77 9.54 -14.74
CA ALA A 30 25.45 10.11 -14.52
C ALA A 30 24.43 9.04 -14.09
N VAL A 31 24.44 7.87 -14.74
CA VAL A 31 23.59 6.73 -14.37
C VAL A 31 23.97 6.21 -12.98
N SER A 32 25.25 5.99 -12.68
CA SER A 32 25.68 5.53 -11.36
C SER A 32 25.32 6.49 -10.24
N ARG A 33 25.39 7.81 -10.46
CA ARG A 33 24.94 8.81 -9.46
C ARG A 33 23.43 8.74 -9.24
N ARG A 34 22.65 8.60 -10.33
CA ARG A 34 21.19 8.45 -10.25
C ARG A 34 20.79 7.17 -9.54
N GLU A 35 21.39 6.04 -9.90
CA GLU A 35 21.13 4.74 -9.27
C GLU A 35 21.51 4.77 -7.79
N ARG A 36 22.67 5.33 -7.43
CA ARG A 36 23.06 5.49 -6.02
C ARG A 36 22.06 6.34 -5.25
N ALA A 37 21.61 7.47 -5.82
CA ALA A 37 20.60 8.32 -5.18
C ALA A 37 19.27 7.58 -5.00
N ALA A 38 18.84 6.80 -6.01
CA ALA A 38 17.63 5.98 -5.92
C ALA A 38 17.75 4.90 -4.83
N VAL A 39 18.90 4.21 -4.76
CA VAL A 39 19.19 3.21 -3.72
C VAL A 39 19.20 3.85 -2.33
N THR A 40 19.84 5.01 -2.16
CA THR A 40 19.82 5.73 -0.86
C THR A 40 18.40 6.11 -0.44
N ILE A 41 17.57 6.61 -1.37
CA ILE A 41 16.17 6.93 -1.05
C ILE A 41 15.39 5.67 -0.66
N ALA A 42 15.59 4.56 -1.37
CA ALA A 42 14.93 3.30 -1.06
C ALA A 42 15.37 2.72 0.30
N ASP A 43 16.66 2.84 0.63
CA ASP A 43 17.22 2.46 1.93
C ASP A 43 16.65 3.34 3.05
N ASP A 44 16.69 4.67 2.90
CA ASP A 44 16.15 5.63 3.87
C ASP A 44 14.64 5.39 4.12
N GLN A 45 13.87 5.08 3.07
CA GLN A 45 12.45 4.73 3.19
C GLN A 45 12.25 3.41 3.94
N THR A 46 13.12 2.42 3.69
CA THR A 46 13.07 1.12 4.36
C THR A 46 13.42 1.27 5.84
N VAL A 47 14.52 1.96 6.16
CA VAL A 47 14.91 2.28 7.53
C VAL A 47 13.80 3.05 8.23
N SER A 48 13.22 4.06 7.59
CA SER A 48 12.11 4.85 8.16
C SER A 48 10.89 3.98 8.48
N ARG A 49 10.54 3.04 7.60
CA ARG A 49 9.44 2.08 7.86
C ARG A 49 9.76 1.17 9.04
N LEU A 50 10.96 0.59 9.07
CA LEU A 50 11.39 -0.27 10.17
C LEU A 50 11.46 0.49 11.51
N MET A 51 11.87 1.76 11.50
CA MET A 51 11.87 2.61 12.71
C MET A 51 10.45 2.96 13.17
N ALA A 52 9.51 3.14 12.25
CA ALA A 52 8.10 3.32 12.59
C ALA A 52 7.49 2.07 13.23
N ASP A 53 7.81 0.89 12.70
CA ASP A 53 7.38 -0.39 13.27
C ASP A 53 8.01 -0.62 14.66
N ALA A 54 9.30 -0.32 14.81
CA ALA A 54 9.99 -0.40 16.10
C ALA A 54 9.38 0.55 17.15
N ALA A 55 9.01 1.78 16.74
CA ALA A 55 8.32 2.72 17.62
C ALA A 55 6.97 2.17 18.08
N LEU A 56 6.18 1.56 17.18
CA LEU A 56 4.90 0.97 17.50
C LEU A 56 5.04 -0.17 18.53
N GLU A 57 6.02 -1.06 18.36
CA GLU A 57 6.27 -2.14 19.32
C GLU A 57 6.77 -1.62 20.68
N ARG A 58 7.64 -0.61 20.69
CA ARG A 58 8.09 0.03 21.95
C ARG A 58 6.93 0.69 22.70
N VAL A 59 6.00 1.33 21.99
CA VAL A 59 4.78 1.92 22.56
C VAL A 59 3.89 0.85 23.20
N LYS A 60 3.67 -0.28 22.52
CA LYS A 60 2.89 -1.41 23.08
C LYS A 60 3.51 -1.92 24.37
N ALA A 61 4.83 -2.10 24.39
CA ALA A 61 5.57 -2.53 25.58
C ALA A 61 5.46 -1.50 26.72
N GLU A 62 5.59 -0.21 26.42
CA GLU A 62 5.44 0.89 27.39
C GLU A 62 4.05 0.86 28.04
N ILE A 63 2.99 0.83 27.23
CA ILE A 63 1.62 0.84 27.73
C ILE A 63 1.34 -0.41 28.57
N ALA A 64 1.74 -1.60 28.10
CA ALA A 64 1.60 -2.84 28.85
C ALA A 64 2.34 -2.79 30.20
N SER A 65 3.55 -2.22 30.22
CA SER A 65 4.32 -2.06 31.46
C SER A 65 3.62 -1.16 32.48
N ARG A 66 3.00 -0.06 32.02
CA ARG A 66 2.23 0.86 32.88
C ARG A 66 0.98 0.19 33.43
N MET A 67 0.25 -0.55 32.60
CA MET A 67 -0.93 -1.31 33.05
C MET A 67 -0.56 -2.36 34.10
N MET A 68 0.56 -3.07 33.91
CA MET A 68 1.07 -4.04 34.89
C MET A 68 1.53 -3.37 36.19
N ALA A 69 2.26 -2.26 36.10
CA ALA A 69 2.78 -1.55 37.26
C ALA A 69 1.66 -0.92 38.12
N ALA A 70 0.62 -0.38 37.48
CA ALA A 70 -0.54 0.21 38.17
C ALA A 70 -1.62 -0.80 38.54
N GLY A 71 -1.56 -2.03 38.04
CA GLY A 71 -2.60 -3.05 38.24
C GLY A 71 -3.96 -2.69 37.62
N SER A 72 -3.98 -1.83 36.60
CA SER A 72 -5.22 -1.34 35.97
C SER A 72 -5.08 -1.23 34.46
N LEU A 73 -6.05 -1.78 33.73
CA LEU A 73 -6.16 -1.67 32.27
C LEU A 73 -6.49 -0.23 31.83
N LEU A 74 -6.91 0.64 32.75
CA LEU A 74 -7.22 2.03 32.46
C LEU A 74 -5.99 2.93 32.58
N THR A 75 -4.79 2.43 32.86
CA THR A 75 -3.58 3.26 33.02
C THR A 75 -2.87 3.50 31.68
N TYR A 76 -3.62 3.97 30.69
CA TYR A 76 -3.08 4.52 29.44
C TYR A 76 -3.39 6.03 29.40
N ASP A 77 -2.38 6.87 29.46
CA ASP A 77 -2.49 8.33 29.43
C ASP A 77 -1.56 8.88 28.36
N PHE A 78 -1.64 10.18 28.11
CA PHE A 78 -0.74 10.87 27.19
C PHE A 78 0.72 10.60 27.54
N ALA A 79 1.47 10.13 26.55
CA ALA A 79 2.86 9.76 26.72
C ALA A 79 3.66 10.12 25.47
N VAL A 80 4.94 10.42 25.66
CA VAL A 80 5.89 10.64 24.58
C VAL A 80 7.10 9.73 24.76
N SER A 81 7.88 9.55 23.71
CA SER A 81 9.18 8.90 23.81
C SER A 81 10.09 9.72 24.72
N THR A 82 10.76 9.06 25.67
CA THR A 82 11.70 9.69 26.61
C THR A 82 13.00 8.91 26.62
N ASN A 83 14.13 9.58 26.82
CA ASN A 83 15.39 8.88 26.98
C ASN A 83 15.61 8.43 28.41
N PHE A 84 16.36 7.33 28.58
CA PHE A 84 16.82 6.95 29.91
C PHE A 84 17.80 8.01 30.47
N VAL A 85 17.46 8.52 31.65
CA VAL A 85 18.30 9.45 32.42
C VAL A 85 18.29 9.01 33.88
N ASN A 86 19.48 8.82 34.45
CA ASN A 86 19.62 8.51 35.87
C ASN A 86 19.27 9.74 36.71
N THR A 87 18.20 9.65 37.50
CA THR A 87 17.70 10.72 38.37
C THR A 87 18.67 11.10 39.50
N ASN A 88 19.56 10.20 39.89
CA ASN A 88 20.59 10.50 40.90
C ASN A 88 21.73 11.35 40.33
N GLY A 89 21.91 11.42 39.01
CA GLY A 89 23.01 12.13 38.35
C GLY A 89 24.14 11.22 37.86
N PHE A 90 25.07 11.77 37.09
CA PHE A 90 26.21 11.05 36.54
C PHE A 90 27.27 10.81 37.63
N ASN A 91 27.68 9.55 37.84
CA ASN A 91 28.72 9.19 38.79
C ASN A 91 30.09 9.08 38.09
N PRO A 92 31.02 10.02 38.33
CA PRO A 92 32.34 10.00 37.71
C PRO A 92 33.25 8.90 38.30
N ASN A 93 32.98 8.44 39.53
CA ASN A 93 33.83 7.51 40.28
C ASN A 93 33.71 6.05 39.83
N LEU A 94 32.77 5.73 38.93
CA LEU A 94 32.64 4.38 38.38
C LEU A 94 33.83 4.06 37.45
N PRO A 95 34.18 2.78 37.21
CA PRO A 95 35.26 2.39 36.31
C PRO A 95 35.07 2.89 34.87
N THR A 96 36.11 3.48 34.28
CA THR A 96 36.07 4.05 32.91
C THR A 96 36.12 3.00 31.80
N ASP A 97 36.65 1.82 32.11
CA ASP A 97 37.00 0.81 31.11
C ASP A 97 35.80 -0.05 30.69
N THR A 98 34.71 -0.01 31.47
CA THR A 98 33.48 -0.75 31.21
C THR A 98 32.30 0.21 31.14
N PRO A 99 31.54 0.21 30.02
CA PRO A 99 30.31 0.98 29.95
C PRO A 99 29.31 0.58 31.03
N ASN A 100 28.66 1.56 31.65
CA ASN A 100 27.62 1.33 32.65
C ASN A 100 26.30 1.93 32.15
N ILE A 101 25.38 1.04 31.76
CA ILE A 101 24.08 1.37 31.16
C ILE A 101 23.19 2.23 32.07
N THR A 102 23.41 2.19 33.39
CA THR A 102 22.65 2.98 34.37
C THR A 102 23.28 4.34 34.68
N ASN A 103 24.52 4.60 34.22
CA ASN A 103 25.25 5.83 34.50
C ASN A 103 25.15 6.82 33.33
N VAL A 104 23.93 7.28 33.04
CA VAL A 104 23.64 8.23 31.95
C VAL A 104 22.93 9.46 32.52
N ASN A 105 23.55 10.63 32.49
CA ASN A 105 22.90 11.90 32.81
C ASN A 105 23.64 13.06 32.16
N TYR A 106 22.91 13.91 31.42
CA TYR A 106 23.49 15.02 30.64
C TYR A 106 23.53 16.37 31.38
N ASN A 107 22.92 16.46 32.55
CA ASN A 107 22.65 17.71 33.24
C ASN A 107 23.58 17.92 34.44
N TYR A 108 23.71 16.91 35.31
CA TYR A 108 24.43 17.04 36.57
C TYR A 108 25.10 15.72 37.02
N LEU A 109 26.13 15.88 37.85
CA LEU A 109 26.82 14.81 38.56
C LEU A 109 25.99 14.32 39.74
N ILE A 110 26.32 13.14 40.27
CA ILE A 110 25.68 12.58 41.48
C ILE A 110 25.78 13.50 42.71
N THR A 111 26.73 14.45 42.71
CA THR A 111 26.87 15.48 43.75
C THR A 111 25.94 16.69 43.56
N GLY A 112 25.13 16.71 42.50
CA GLY A 112 24.28 17.83 42.09
C GLY A 112 25.00 18.95 41.32
N ALA A 113 26.31 18.82 41.07
CA ALA A 113 27.07 19.81 40.31
C ALA A 113 26.81 19.69 38.79
N PRO A 114 26.76 20.80 38.01
CA PRO A 114 26.54 20.73 36.57
C PRO A 114 27.60 19.90 35.82
N LEU A 115 27.17 19.14 34.81
CA LEU A 115 28.05 18.30 34.00
C LEU A 115 28.80 19.14 32.94
N LYS A 116 30.02 19.61 33.26
CA LYS A 116 30.82 20.47 32.37
C LYS A 116 32.00 19.78 31.67
N ASP A 117 32.50 18.66 32.22
CA ASP A 117 33.68 17.96 31.71
C ASP A 117 33.36 17.17 30.43
N GLU A 118 34.18 17.35 29.40
CA GLU A 118 34.08 16.66 28.11
C GLU A 118 34.27 15.14 28.26
N THR A 119 35.15 14.70 29.15
CA THR A 119 35.41 13.28 29.43
C THR A 119 34.15 12.59 29.94
N HIS A 120 33.40 13.25 30.81
CA HIS A 120 32.13 12.73 31.32
C HIS A 120 31.05 12.66 30.23
N ARG A 121 31.04 13.62 29.29
CA ARG A 121 30.10 13.61 28.15
C ARG A 121 30.39 12.48 27.17
N LEU A 122 31.67 12.24 26.86
CA LEU A 122 32.09 11.10 26.03
C LEU A 122 31.72 9.76 26.70
N ARG A 123 31.90 9.68 28.01
CA ARG A 123 31.51 8.50 28.78
C ARG A 123 30.00 8.27 28.82
N ASN A 124 29.20 9.33 28.92
CA ASN A 124 27.74 9.24 28.76
C ASN A 124 27.35 8.61 27.43
N ILE A 125 28.02 9.02 26.34
CA ILE A 125 27.77 8.48 25.00
C ILE A 125 28.11 6.98 24.93
N ALA A 126 29.23 6.56 25.53
CA ALA A 126 29.61 5.14 25.60
C ALA A 126 28.66 4.28 26.44
N ASN A 127 27.97 4.88 27.42
CA ASN A 127 27.01 4.19 28.30
C ASN A 127 25.62 4.00 27.68
N LEU A 128 25.36 4.52 26.48
CA LEU A 128 24.04 4.49 25.86
C LEU A 128 23.64 3.07 25.43
N GLN A 129 22.53 2.56 25.99
CA GLN A 129 21.91 1.30 25.58
C GLN A 129 20.38 1.28 25.80
N ILE A 130 19.92 1.71 26.97
CA ILE A 130 18.49 1.76 27.33
C ILE A 130 17.92 3.08 26.85
N ASP A 131 16.84 3.04 26.05
CA ASP A 131 16.20 4.19 25.38
C ASP A 131 17.21 5.32 25.04
N PRO A 132 18.27 5.01 24.26
CA PRO A 132 19.46 5.83 24.19
C PRO A 132 19.19 7.11 23.40
N ARG A 133 19.77 8.23 23.86
CA ARG A 133 19.69 9.53 23.19
C ARG A 133 20.67 9.62 22.01
N PRO A 134 20.22 9.62 20.76
CA PRO A 134 21.12 9.65 19.61
C PRO A 134 21.67 11.08 19.37
N PRO A 135 22.87 11.21 18.78
CA PRO A 135 23.47 12.50 18.43
C PRO A 135 22.77 13.16 17.23
N VAL A 136 21.70 13.91 17.47
CA VAL A 136 20.97 14.67 16.43
C VAL A 136 21.41 16.12 16.43
N TYR A 137 22.05 16.59 15.36
CA TYR A 137 22.49 17.97 15.22
C TYR A 137 21.79 18.65 14.05
N VAL A 138 21.33 19.88 14.26
CA VAL A 138 20.74 20.75 13.24
C VAL A 138 21.63 21.99 13.10
N LEU A 139 21.90 22.39 11.86
CA LEU A 139 22.62 23.63 11.58
C LEU A 139 21.67 24.82 11.75
N GLN A 140 21.94 25.69 12.73
CA GLN A 140 21.25 26.96 12.91
C GLN A 140 22.25 28.09 12.59
N GLY A 141 22.29 28.50 11.32
CA GLY A 141 23.34 29.39 10.82
C GLY A 141 24.70 28.69 10.83
N THR A 142 25.65 29.21 11.63
CA THR A 142 26.98 28.61 11.82
C THR A 142 27.08 27.69 13.04
N ASN A 143 26.05 27.63 13.89
CA ASN A 143 26.06 26.83 15.11
C ASN A 143 25.40 25.47 14.89
N LEU A 144 26.00 24.42 15.46
CA LEU A 144 25.39 23.09 15.55
C LEU A 144 24.56 23.02 16.83
N GLU A 145 23.24 22.99 16.68
CA GLU A 145 22.30 22.80 17.79
C GLU A 145 22.06 21.30 17.99
N PHE A 146 22.23 20.82 19.23
CA PHE A 146 21.91 19.44 19.59
C PHE A 146 20.40 19.28 19.79
N ARG A 147 19.70 18.83 18.75
CA ARG A 147 18.23 18.68 18.71
C ARG A 147 17.81 17.24 18.98
N PHE A 148 18.04 16.79 20.20
CA PHE A 148 17.69 15.45 20.66
C PHE A 148 16.19 15.21 20.87
N TYR A 149 15.36 16.23 20.68
CA TYR A 149 13.92 16.20 20.84
C TYR A 149 13.22 16.66 19.55
N LEU A 150 11.93 16.37 19.46
CA LEU A 150 11.03 16.90 18.44
C LEU A 150 10.24 18.06 19.06
N ASP A 151 10.50 19.28 18.60
CA ASP A 151 9.75 20.48 18.97
C ASP A 151 8.31 20.39 18.43
N LEU A 152 7.41 19.80 19.23
CA LEU A 152 6.03 19.57 18.83
C LEU A 152 5.20 20.85 18.84
N ASN A 153 5.47 21.73 19.81
CA ASN A 153 4.69 22.94 20.02
C ASN A 153 5.19 24.12 19.16
N ARG A 154 6.32 23.97 18.46
CA ARG A 154 6.93 24.90 17.49
C ARG A 154 7.45 26.19 18.14
N ASN A 155 7.90 26.12 19.40
CA ASN A 155 8.41 27.27 20.13
C ASN A 155 9.96 27.40 20.08
N GLY A 156 10.66 26.44 19.49
CA GLY A 156 12.12 26.40 19.39
C GLY A 156 12.84 26.13 20.71
N ARG A 157 12.15 25.62 21.73
CA ARG A 157 12.67 25.31 23.07
C ARG A 157 12.33 23.87 23.44
N PHE A 158 13.06 23.31 24.40
CA PHE A 158 12.79 21.96 24.90
C PHE A 158 11.89 22.04 26.12
N GLU A 159 10.72 21.42 26.04
CA GLU A 159 9.89 21.13 27.20
C GLU A 159 10.26 19.76 27.78
N SER A 160 10.78 19.76 29.01
CA SER A 160 11.29 18.56 29.68
C SER A 160 10.19 17.57 30.06
N ASN A 161 10.56 16.28 30.12
CA ASN A 161 9.68 15.20 30.56
C ASN A 161 10.02 14.72 31.97
N GLY A 162 9.05 14.10 32.64
CA GLY A 162 9.23 13.47 33.94
C GLY A 162 9.09 14.45 35.11
N VAL A 163 9.70 14.09 36.24
CA VAL A 163 9.66 14.88 37.47
C VAL A 163 10.55 16.12 37.33
N CYS A 164 9.95 17.30 37.30
CA CYS A 164 10.63 18.58 37.14
C CYS A 164 10.14 19.60 38.18
N PRO A 165 10.96 20.60 38.53
CA PRO A 165 10.54 21.66 39.45
C PRO A 165 9.45 22.52 38.79
N LEU A 166 8.44 22.88 39.56
CA LEU A 166 7.39 23.80 39.13
C LEU A 166 7.96 25.22 39.05
N LEU A 167 7.92 25.82 37.86
CA LEU A 167 8.44 27.17 37.60
C LEU A 167 7.32 28.20 37.63
N GLY A 168 7.56 29.31 38.34
CA GLY A 168 6.69 30.49 38.34
C GLY A 168 6.91 31.40 37.13
N ASP A 169 6.20 32.53 37.08
CA ASP A 169 6.24 33.48 35.97
C ASP A 169 7.63 34.11 35.74
N ASP A 170 8.48 34.11 36.76
CA ASP A 170 9.88 34.56 36.68
C ASP A 170 10.84 33.48 36.14
N GLY A 171 10.33 32.30 35.79
CA GLY A 171 11.11 31.16 35.30
C GLY A 171 11.94 30.47 36.37
N ARG A 172 11.74 30.80 37.65
CA ARG A 172 12.43 30.17 38.77
C ARG A 172 11.52 29.16 39.46
N PRO A 173 12.09 28.15 40.15
CA PRO A 173 11.31 27.25 40.96
C PRO A 173 10.47 28.02 41.99
N VAL A 174 9.19 27.69 42.09
CA VAL A 174 8.30 28.29 43.09
C VAL A 174 8.80 28.02 44.51
N SER A 175 8.48 28.92 45.46
CA SER A 175 8.80 28.75 46.88
C SER A 175 7.51 28.55 47.68
N PRO A 176 7.34 27.43 48.42
CA PRO A 176 8.30 26.33 48.62
C PRO A 176 8.52 25.49 47.36
N LEU A 177 9.69 24.84 47.25
CA LEU A 177 10.09 24.07 46.07
C LEU A 177 9.16 22.87 45.87
N GLN A 178 8.46 22.87 44.73
CA GLN A 178 7.50 21.84 44.35
C GLN A 178 7.95 21.12 43.09
N TYR A 179 7.71 19.80 43.04
CA TYR A 179 7.96 18.98 41.87
C TYR A 179 6.65 18.50 41.27
N VAL A 180 6.59 18.47 39.95
CA VAL A 180 5.44 17.98 39.18
C VAL A 180 5.95 17.02 38.11
N ASN A 181 5.17 15.97 37.83
CA ASN A 181 5.45 15.08 36.71
C ASN A 181 4.78 15.64 35.45
N LEU A 182 5.58 15.95 34.42
CA LEU A 182 5.09 16.57 33.19
C LEU A 182 5.48 15.76 31.96
N THR A 183 4.67 15.89 30.92
CA THR A 183 4.95 15.37 29.59
C THR A 183 5.13 16.57 28.67
N GLY A 184 6.30 16.67 28.05
CA GLY A 184 6.72 17.72 27.13
C GLY A 184 7.07 17.13 25.75
N ASP A 185 8.20 17.56 25.20
CA ASP A 185 8.61 17.15 23.84
C ASP A 185 9.03 15.68 23.76
N PRO A 186 8.62 14.95 22.72
CA PRO A 186 9.16 13.63 22.41
C PRO A 186 10.67 13.69 22.18
N GLU A 187 11.39 12.81 22.86
CA GLU A 187 12.83 12.65 22.71
C GLU A 187 13.13 11.56 21.67
N TRP A 188 14.12 11.78 20.82
CA TRP A 188 14.57 10.77 19.87
C TRP A 188 15.18 9.58 20.61
N ILE A 189 14.73 8.38 20.31
CA ILE A 189 15.33 7.12 20.78
C ILE A 189 16.13 6.52 19.63
N GLY A 190 17.42 6.27 19.85
CA GLY A 190 18.31 5.63 18.90
C GLY A 190 18.17 4.11 18.92
N VAL A 191 18.23 3.48 17.75
CA VAL A 191 18.31 2.02 17.61
C VAL A 191 19.75 1.64 17.32
N LEU A 192 20.34 0.77 18.14
CA LEU A 192 21.70 0.25 17.96
C LEU A 192 21.71 -0.94 17.00
N ALA A 193 22.80 -1.10 16.24
CA ALA A 193 23.00 -2.26 15.37
C ALA A 193 22.97 -3.59 16.14
N GLN A 194 23.48 -3.58 17.38
CA GLN A 194 23.44 -4.67 18.34
C GLN A 194 22.76 -4.19 19.63
N PRO A 195 21.46 -4.48 19.84
CA PRO A 195 20.71 -4.00 21.00
C PRO A 195 21.24 -4.49 22.36
N ASP A 196 21.88 -5.65 22.39
CA ASP A 196 22.39 -6.29 23.62
C ASP A 196 23.68 -5.65 24.15
N PHE A 197 24.32 -4.78 23.37
CA PHE A 197 25.55 -4.11 23.75
C PHE A 197 25.38 -2.58 23.80
N PRO A 198 26.12 -1.87 24.66
CA PRO A 198 26.19 -0.42 24.64
C PRO A 198 26.72 0.15 23.32
N HIS A 199 26.47 1.43 23.09
CA HIS A 199 26.99 2.16 21.95
C HIS A 199 28.54 2.15 21.96
N SER A 200 29.13 1.90 20.79
CA SER A 200 30.57 1.90 20.61
C SER A 200 30.93 2.21 19.16
N ALA A 201 32.22 2.36 18.87
CA ALA A 201 32.70 2.54 17.49
C ALA A 201 32.31 1.38 16.56
N THR A 202 32.14 0.17 17.10
CA THR A 202 31.69 -1.01 16.34
C THR A 202 30.18 -1.28 16.46
N ASN A 203 29.48 -0.62 17.40
CA ASN A 203 28.03 -0.72 17.59
C ASN A 203 27.36 0.65 17.41
N GLY A 204 27.17 1.05 16.15
CA GLY A 204 26.57 2.33 15.77
C GLY A 204 25.05 2.36 15.88
N PHE A 205 24.48 3.57 15.83
CA PHE A 205 23.04 3.75 15.61
C PHE A 205 22.68 3.47 14.16
N VAL A 206 21.68 2.61 13.93
CA VAL A 206 21.15 2.27 12.58
C VAL A 206 19.95 3.13 12.19
N GLY A 207 19.32 3.77 13.18
CA GLY A 207 18.16 4.60 12.97
C GLY A 207 17.72 5.24 14.28
N ARG A 208 16.64 6.03 14.20
CA ARG A 208 16.01 6.66 15.36
C ARG A 208 14.53 6.79 15.14
N TYR A 209 13.78 6.83 16.22
CA TYR A 209 12.36 7.15 16.20
C TYR A 209 11.99 8.02 17.40
N ALA A 210 10.88 8.73 17.27
CA ALA A 210 10.21 9.40 18.37
C ALA A 210 8.71 9.11 18.21
N TYR A 211 7.99 9.06 19.32
CA TYR A 211 6.56 8.77 19.28
C TYR A 211 5.80 9.63 20.29
N MET A 212 4.50 9.74 20.04
CA MET A 212 3.53 10.33 20.94
C MET A 212 2.31 9.41 20.97
N VAL A 213 1.77 9.20 22.16
CA VAL A 213 0.59 8.39 22.43
C VAL A 213 -0.53 9.32 22.86
N LEU A 214 -1.59 9.35 22.07
CA LEU A 214 -2.82 10.08 22.39
C LEU A 214 -3.81 9.11 23.05
N PRO A 215 -4.36 9.42 24.24
CA PRO A 215 -5.24 8.50 24.96
C PRO A 215 -6.68 8.56 24.41
N THR A 216 -6.90 7.90 23.27
CA THR A 216 -8.22 7.74 22.65
C THR A 216 -9.25 7.23 23.66
N GLY A 217 -10.40 7.90 23.73
CA GLY A 217 -11.50 7.58 24.65
C GLY A 217 -11.34 8.12 26.08
N LYS A 218 -10.23 8.78 26.43
CA LYS A 218 -10.09 9.56 27.67
C LYS A 218 -10.04 11.07 27.46
N SER A 219 -9.86 11.51 26.22
CA SER A 219 -9.92 12.91 25.83
C SER A 219 -11.33 13.32 25.42
N LEU A 220 -11.64 14.61 25.58
CA LEU A 220 -12.74 15.26 24.87
C LEU A 220 -12.44 15.29 23.37
N ASP A 221 -13.45 15.32 22.51
CA ASP A 221 -13.24 15.46 21.06
C ASP A 221 -13.69 16.83 20.56
N ILE A 222 -12.76 17.57 19.95
CA ILE A 222 -13.00 18.92 19.41
C ILE A 222 -14.08 18.94 18.31
N ASN A 223 -14.31 17.81 17.65
CA ASN A 223 -15.30 17.68 16.59
C ASN A 223 -16.73 17.54 17.11
N PHE A 224 -16.92 17.25 18.40
CA PHE A 224 -18.24 17.05 18.99
C PHE A 224 -18.54 18.03 20.13
N MET A 225 -17.53 18.48 20.88
CA MET A 225 -17.71 19.53 21.88
C MET A 225 -17.84 20.92 21.26
N HIS A 226 -18.64 21.81 21.86
CA HIS A 226 -18.82 23.17 21.37
C HIS A 226 -19.60 24.07 22.33
N ASN A 227 -19.80 25.34 21.94
CA ASN A 227 -20.45 26.35 22.77
C ASN A 227 -21.59 27.14 22.10
N ASN A 228 -22.22 26.63 21.03
CA ASN A 228 -23.28 27.42 20.40
C ASN A 228 -24.28 26.58 19.62
N THR A 229 -25.41 26.28 20.24
CA THR A 229 -26.57 25.63 19.59
C THR A 229 -27.84 26.45 19.66
N LYS A 230 -28.12 27.16 20.77
CA LYS A 230 -29.37 27.91 20.93
C LYS A 230 -29.46 29.17 20.08
N ALA A 231 -28.33 29.79 19.69
CA ALA A 231 -28.38 30.85 18.69
C ALA A 231 -28.82 30.30 17.31
N GLY A 232 -28.45 29.04 17.02
CA GLY A 232 -28.75 28.22 15.85
C GLY A 232 -29.54 28.91 14.73
N ARG A 233 -30.84 28.62 14.65
CA ARG A 233 -31.75 29.13 13.61
C ARG A 233 -31.89 30.66 13.61
N SER A 234 -31.85 31.29 14.77
CA SER A 234 -32.01 32.76 14.91
C SER A 234 -30.77 33.54 14.47
N ASP A 235 -29.62 32.88 14.38
CA ASP A 235 -28.35 33.45 13.92
C ASP A 235 -27.59 32.41 13.07
N PRO A 236 -28.05 32.16 11.82
CA PRO A 236 -27.45 31.14 10.96
C PRO A 236 -25.96 31.38 10.67
N GLN A 237 -25.54 32.64 10.65
CA GLN A 237 -24.15 33.04 10.43
C GLN A 237 -23.30 32.96 11.71
N MET A 238 -23.89 32.47 12.80
CA MET A 238 -23.24 32.19 14.07
C MET A 238 -22.51 33.42 14.62
N ARG A 239 -23.02 34.64 14.43
CA ARG A 239 -22.37 35.91 14.78
C ARG A 239 -22.31 36.16 16.30
N SER A 240 -23.25 35.61 17.05
CA SER A 240 -23.48 35.79 18.47
C SER A 240 -23.26 34.49 19.25
N ILE A 241 -22.91 34.63 20.54
CA ILE A 241 -22.74 33.51 21.46
C ILE A 241 -24.09 33.20 22.12
N GLY A 242 -24.56 31.96 21.95
CA GLY A 242 -25.84 31.49 22.46
C GLY A 242 -25.72 30.21 23.29
N TYR A 243 -24.79 30.14 24.23
CA TYR A 243 -24.63 28.98 25.11
C TYR A 243 -25.43 29.10 26.42
N LEU A 244 -26.12 28.03 26.82
CA LEU A 244 -26.65 27.75 28.16
C LEU A 244 -26.51 26.24 28.39
N ARG A 245 -26.48 25.77 29.66
CA ARG A 245 -26.64 24.33 29.92
C ARG A 245 -28.09 23.90 29.81
N ASN A 246 -28.30 22.59 29.69
CA ASN A 246 -29.61 21.95 29.60
C ASN A 246 -30.40 22.47 28.40
N GLN A 247 -29.68 22.49 27.30
CA GLN A 247 -30.08 22.99 25.99
C GLN A 247 -30.30 21.79 25.05
N GLY A 248 -30.48 20.59 25.60
CA GLY A 248 -30.80 19.41 24.82
C GLY A 248 -29.89 18.22 25.08
N ALA A 249 -30.15 17.08 24.46
CA ALA A 249 -29.41 15.85 24.75
C ALA A 249 -28.33 15.53 23.71
N GLY A 250 -27.10 16.01 23.93
CA GLY A 250 -25.97 15.61 23.08
C GLY A 250 -24.60 16.19 23.46
N PRO A 251 -23.51 15.80 22.75
CA PRO A 251 -22.16 16.30 22.99
C PRO A 251 -22.02 17.82 22.88
N TRP A 252 -22.97 18.46 22.20
CA TRP A 252 -23.11 19.90 22.08
C TRP A 252 -23.35 20.64 23.40
N GLU A 253 -23.69 19.93 24.47
CA GLU A 253 -23.75 20.48 25.81
C GLU A 253 -22.36 20.70 26.45
N LEU A 254 -21.30 20.09 25.93
CA LEU A 254 -19.96 20.16 26.51
C LEU A 254 -19.30 21.52 26.25
N ASN A 255 -19.02 22.26 27.33
CA ASN A 255 -18.52 23.63 27.26
C ASN A 255 -17.02 23.72 26.90
N LEU A 256 -16.72 23.89 25.61
CA LEU A 256 -15.39 24.19 25.07
C LEU A 256 -14.77 25.48 25.63
N ALA A 257 -15.51 26.56 25.83
CA ALA A 257 -14.94 27.78 26.43
C ALA A 257 -14.47 27.57 27.87
N ALA A 258 -15.19 26.76 28.65
CA ALA A 258 -14.77 26.40 30.00
C ALA A 258 -13.46 25.61 29.95
N PHE A 259 -13.36 24.67 29.01
CA PHE A 259 -12.13 23.91 28.78
C PHE A 259 -10.97 24.83 28.36
N LEU A 260 -11.16 25.75 27.41
CA LEU A 260 -10.12 26.69 26.99
C LEU A 260 -9.67 27.62 28.13
N HIS A 261 -10.62 28.08 28.97
CA HIS A 261 -10.32 28.88 30.16
C HIS A 261 -9.49 28.09 31.19
N ASP A 262 -9.90 26.86 31.51
CA ASP A 262 -9.21 26.00 32.48
C ASP A 262 -7.82 25.55 31.96
N LEU A 263 -7.71 25.35 30.64
CA LEU A 263 -6.47 24.99 29.98
C LEU A 263 -5.36 26.02 30.21
N ASN A 264 -5.68 27.32 30.08
CA ASN A 264 -4.78 28.40 30.46
C ASN A 264 -5.52 29.72 30.76
N THR A 265 -5.61 30.07 32.05
CA THR A 265 -6.27 31.28 32.53
C THR A 265 -5.53 32.59 32.19
N ASN A 266 -4.26 32.53 31.80
CA ASN A 266 -3.47 33.72 31.43
C ASN A 266 -3.82 34.27 30.04
N VAL A 267 -4.32 33.42 29.13
CA VAL A 267 -4.72 33.81 27.77
C VAL A 267 -6.22 33.77 27.54
N SER A 268 -6.93 32.81 28.12
CA SER A 268 -8.38 32.76 28.10
C SER A 268 -8.93 33.37 29.40
N ARG A 269 -8.68 34.66 29.63
CA ARG A 269 -8.86 35.32 30.94
C ARG A 269 -10.31 35.44 31.38
N GLU A 270 -11.16 35.90 30.47
CA GLU A 270 -12.57 36.14 30.77
C GLU A 270 -13.39 34.88 30.45
N TYR A 271 -14.10 34.41 31.46
CA TYR A 271 -15.09 33.34 31.36
C TYR A 271 -16.28 33.69 32.27
N ASP A 272 -17.45 33.89 31.68
CA ASP A 272 -18.69 34.26 32.40
C ASP A 272 -19.83 33.34 31.99
N TYR A 273 -20.03 32.27 32.77
CA TYR A 273 -21.16 31.35 32.61
C TYR A 273 -22.30 31.73 33.57
N ARG A 274 -23.42 32.20 33.02
CA ARG A 274 -24.56 32.74 33.79
C ARG A 274 -25.69 31.74 34.05
N GLY A 275 -25.44 30.45 33.87
CA GLY A 275 -26.46 29.42 34.14
C GLY A 275 -27.67 29.52 33.21
N PHE A 276 -28.86 29.23 33.75
CA PHE A 276 -30.14 29.27 33.02
C PHE A 276 -30.77 30.67 32.91
N ARG A 277 -30.14 31.72 33.47
CA ARG A 277 -30.78 33.02 33.71
C ARG A 277 -30.73 33.96 32.51
N THR A 278 -29.63 33.95 31.76
CA THR A 278 -29.38 34.79 30.57
C THR A 278 -28.29 34.16 29.72
N PHE A 279 -28.22 34.47 28.42
CA PHE A 279 -27.10 34.09 27.57
C PHE A 279 -25.76 34.47 28.20
N ALA A 280 -24.74 33.61 28.00
CA ALA A 280 -23.37 33.92 28.39
C ALA A 280 -22.93 35.25 27.74
N ARG A 281 -22.16 36.06 28.48
CA ARG A 281 -21.59 37.29 27.92
C ARG A 281 -20.54 36.93 26.88
N ASN A 282 -20.42 37.71 25.81
CA ASN A 282 -19.30 37.60 24.88
C ASN A 282 -18.00 37.85 25.64
N THR A 283 -17.29 36.78 25.99
CA THR A 283 -15.96 36.77 26.61
C THR A 283 -15.00 36.08 25.65
N ASP A 284 -13.70 36.32 25.81
CA ASP A 284 -12.67 35.82 24.89
C ASP A 284 -12.73 34.28 24.73
N SER A 285 -12.93 33.55 25.83
CA SER A 285 -13.03 32.09 25.84
C SER A 285 -14.22 31.58 25.00
N PHE A 286 -15.38 32.25 25.09
CA PHE A 286 -16.55 31.90 24.29
C PHE A 286 -16.41 32.31 22.82
N ALA A 287 -15.69 33.40 22.54
CA ALA A 287 -15.43 33.84 21.17
C ALA A 287 -14.51 32.86 20.42
N ASP A 288 -13.46 32.38 21.09
CA ASP A 288 -12.56 31.36 20.54
C ASP A 288 -13.30 30.05 20.29
N ALA A 289 -14.07 29.56 21.29
CA ALA A 289 -14.87 28.35 21.14
C ALA A 289 -15.89 28.43 19.99
N LEU A 290 -16.54 29.59 19.80
CA LEU A 290 -17.44 29.83 18.68
C LEU A 290 -16.71 29.82 17.34
N ALA A 291 -15.50 30.37 17.27
CA ALA A 291 -14.71 30.39 16.05
C ALA A 291 -14.24 28.98 15.64
N PHE A 292 -13.87 28.11 16.59
CA PHE A 292 -13.63 26.69 16.31
C PHE A 292 -14.86 26.00 15.71
N LEU A 293 -16.05 26.29 16.22
CA LEU A 293 -17.31 25.76 15.71
C LEU A 293 -17.67 26.30 14.31
N ARG A 294 -17.47 27.61 14.09
CA ARG A 294 -17.68 28.23 12.78
C ARG A 294 -16.83 27.57 11.71
N TYR A 295 -15.59 27.17 12.02
CA TYR A 295 -14.80 26.39 11.07
C TYR A 295 -15.49 25.05 10.74
N ARG A 296 -15.94 24.30 11.75
CA ARG A 296 -16.62 23.00 11.54
C ARG A 296 -17.87 23.11 10.69
N TYR A 297 -18.68 24.16 10.90
CA TYR A 297 -19.93 24.39 10.17
C TYR A 297 -19.74 25.17 8.85
N ASP A 298 -18.50 25.43 8.44
CA ASP A 298 -18.18 26.24 7.26
C ASP A 298 -18.83 27.64 7.28
N GLY A 299 -18.87 28.23 8.47
CA GLY A 299 -19.37 29.59 8.73
C GLY A 299 -20.89 29.74 8.78
N ASP A 300 -21.66 28.67 8.55
CA ASP A 300 -23.13 28.72 8.52
C ASP A 300 -23.77 27.47 9.14
N TYR A 301 -24.62 27.67 10.14
CA TYR A 301 -25.37 26.60 10.82
C TYR A 301 -26.24 25.79 9.85
N ARG A 302 -26.72 26.40 8.76
CA ARG A 302 -27.58 25.75 7.76
C ARG A 302 -26.86 24.71 6.90
N ASN A 303 -25.54 24.65 6.98
CA ASN A 303 -24.76 23.62 6.28
C ASN A 303 -24.88 22.24 6.94
N LEU A 304 -25.45 22.15 8.15
CA LEU A 304 -25.75 20.88 8.79
C LEU A 304 -26.94 20.21 8.12
N ALA A 305 -26.81 18.92 7.83
CA ALA A 305 -27.92 18.15 7.28
C ALA A 305 -29.01 17.95 8.36
N PRO A 306 -30.31 18.05 8.02
CA PRO A 306 -31.40 17.72 8.93
C PRO A 306 -31.39 16.26 9.39
N ALA A 307 -31.89 15.98 10.60
CA ALA A 307 -31.97 14.62 11.14
C ALA A 307 -32.80 13.68 10.23
N ARG A 308 -33.82 14.20 9.53
CA ARG A 308 -34.59 13.46 8.52
C ARG A 308 -33.73 12.88 7.40
N ASN A 309 -32.61 13.53 7.06
CA ASN A 309 -31.71 13.03 6.02
C ASN A 309 -30.78 11.93 6.54
N TRP A 310 -30.56 11.84 7.86
CA TRP A 310 -29.70 10.82 8.48
C TRP A 310 -30.45 9.54 8.83
N PHE A 311 -31.63 9.69 9.44
CA PHE A 311 -32.47 8.57 9.85
C PHE A 311 -33.40 8.17 8.70
N TYR A 312 -32.81 7.57 7.66
CA TYR A 312 -33.55 7.05 6.51
C TYR A 312 -34.62 6.02 6.91
N THR A 313 -35.72 6.03 6.17
CA THR A 313 -36.83 5.10 6.32
C THR A 313 -36.43 3.72 5.83
N THR A 314 -36.26 2.75 6.74
CA THR A 314 -36.50 1.35 6.39
C THR A 314 -37.98 1.11 6.66
N ASN A 315 -38.79 0.87 5.62
CA ASN A 315 -40.25 0.62 5.70
C ASN A 315 -41.19 1.85 5.89
N GLY A 316 -40.84 3.03 5.38
CA GLY A 316 -41.81 4.13 5.23
C GLY A 316 -42.24 4.86 6.51
N LEU A 317 -41.72 4.49 7.68
CA LEU A 317 -41.80 5.29 8.90
C LEU A 317 -40.53 6.14 9.00
N ALA A 318 -40.67 7.47 8.97
CA ALA A 318 -39.54 8.36 9.17
C ALA A 318 -39.06 8.19 10.61
N VAL A 319 -38.01 7.38 10.82
CA VAL A 319 -37.41 7.15 12.14
C VAL A 319 -37.05 8.48 12.79
N ALA A 320 -36.64 9.48 12.00
CA ALA A 320 -36.42 10.84 12.48
C ALA A 320 -37.60 11.42 13.27
N ASN A 321 -38.86 11.10 12.91
CA ASN A 321 -40.03 11.61 13.65
C ASN A 321 -40.08 11.11 15.11
N SER A 322 -39.32 10.07 15.50
CA SER A 322 -39.21 9.70 16.91
C SER A 322 -38.63 10.85 17.74
N LEU A 323 -37.73 11.65 17.17
CA LEU A 323 -37.15 12.84 17.83
C LEU A 323 -38.19 13.94 18.07
N ARG A 324 -39.36 13.90 17.42
CA ARG A 324 -40.44 14.88 17.66
C ARG A 324 -41.37 14.51 18.81
N PHE A 325 -41.27 13.26 19.27
CA PHE A 325 -42.24 12.65 20.17
C PHE A 325 -41.56 11.93 21.34
N ASP A 326 -40.25 12.05 21.49
CA ASP A 326 -39.51 11.40 22.57
C ASP A 326 -39.42 12.27 23.83
N LEU A 327 -39.92 13.52 23.76
CA LEU A 327 -39.90 14.50 24.86
C LEU A 327 -38.47 14.84 25.30
N VAL A 328 -37.50 14.64 24.41
CA VAL A 328 -36.10 15.00 24.57
C VAL A 328 -35.79 16.12 23.60
N ASP A 329 -35.40 17.29 24.11
CA ASP A 329 -34.96 18.42 23.29
C ASP A 329 -33.66 18.05 22.55
N SER A 330 -33.75 17.42 21.38
CA SER A 330 -32.58 17.00 20.62
C SER A 330 -32.11 18.11 19.67
N TYR A 331 -32.94 19.14 19.47
CA TYR A 331 -32.68 20.27 18.58
C TYR A 331 -32.22 21.56 19.28
N THR A 332 -32.18 21.59 20.61
CA THR A 332 -31.80 22.77 21.39
C THR A 332 -32.73 23.97 21.19
N ASP A 333 -33.95 23.73 20.73
CA ASP A 333 -34.94 24.76 20.44
C ASP A 333 -36.06 24.79 21.49
N GLY A 334 -36.05 23.84 22.43
CA GLY A 334 -36.97 23.78 23.56
C GLY A 334 -36.71 24.77 24.70
N PRO A 335 -37.68 24.90 25.63
CA PRO A 335 -37.50 25.69 26.84
C PRO A 335 -36.42 25.07 27.72
N VAL A 336 -35.61 25.92 28.36
CA VAL A 336 -34.57 25.46 29.29
C VAL A 336 -35.21 24.65 30.41
N PHE A 337 -34.77 23.41 30.58
CA PHE A 337 -35.31 22.53 31.59
C PHE A 337 -34.83 22.96 32.99
N ASN A 338 -35.77 23.48 33.80
CA ASN A 338 -35.52 24.07 35.11
C ASN A 338 -36.00 23.18 36.28
N GLY A 339 -36.42 21.93 36.03
CA GLY A 339 -37.06 21.04 37.01
C GLY A 339 -36.43 19.64 37.11
N VAL A 340 -37.17 18.66 37.61
CA VAL A 340 -36.82 17.21 37.63
C VAL A 340 -37.82 16.35 36.83
N SER A 341 -38.88 16.95 36.30
CA SER A 341 -39.95 16.29 35.54
C SER A 341 -39.71 16.46 34.05
N PRO A 342 -39.93 15.43 33.20
CA PRO A 342 -39.71 15.47 31.75
C PRO A 342 -40.38 16.68 31.07
N LEU A 343 -39.88 17.07 29.89
CA LEU A 343 -40.57 18.06 29.06
C LEU A 343 -42.00 17.58 28.78
N THR A 344 -42.97 18.46 28.97
CA THR A 344 -44.40 18.16 28.74
C THR A 344 -44.84 18.41 27.30
N SER A 345 -43.96 18.99 26.50
CA SER A 345 -44.15 19.28 25.08
C SER A 345 -42.79 19.26 24.39
N ASP A 346 -42.78 18.73 23.18
CA ASP A 346 -41.62 18.62 22.31
C ASP A 346 -41.86 19.50 21.07
N ASN A 347 -40.82 20.21 20.64
CA ASN A 347 -40.89 21.16 19.53
C ASN A 347 -39.77 20.91 18.50
N ASP A 348 -39.11 19.77 18.58
CA ASP A 348 -38.06 19.37 17.67
C ASP A 348 -38.57 19.32 16.22
N ASP A 349 -37.85 19.97 15.31
CA ASP A 349 -38.13 19.93 13.88
C ASP A 349 -37.07 19.15 13.09
N VAL A 350 -37.37 17.88 12.81
CA VAL A 350 -36.53 16.96 12.04
C VAL A 350 -36.16 17.44 10.62
N THR A 351 -36.86 18.47 10.12
CA THR A 351 -36.62 19.07 8.80
C THR A 351 -35.60 20.20 8.81
N GLU A 352 -35.25 20.69 10.00
CA GLU A 352 -34.28 21.76 10.20
C GLU A 352 -32.86 21.21 10.40
N PRO A 353 -31.82 22.04 10.16
CA PRO A 353 -30.42 21.68 10.43
C PRO A 353 -30.22 21.24 11.88
N TRP A 354 -29.57 20.09 12.07
CA TRP A 354 -29.44 19.44 13.38
C TRP A 354 -28.00 19.49 13.89
N ALA A 355 -27.78 19.90 15.14
CA ALA A 355 -26.45 19.97 15.76
C ALA A 355 -25.76 18.60 15.91
N GLY A 356 -26.53 17.51 15.94
CA GLY A 356 -26.00 16.14 15.94
C GLY A 356 -25.61 15.58 14.57
N SER A 357 -25.81 16.37 13.51
CA SER A 357 -25.39 16.04 12.15
C SER A 357 -23.87 16.09 12.01
N ASP A 358 -23.30 15.29 11.09
CA ASP A 358 -21.88 15.40 10.78
C ASP A 358 -21.53 16.82 10.31
N SER A 359 -20.46 17.38 10.86
CA SER A 359 -19.98 18.71 10.47
C SER A 359 -19.37 18.68 9.06
N PRO A 360 -19.62 19.69 8.21
CA PRO A 360 -19.00 19.82 6.88
C PRO A 360 -17.46 19.79 6.90
N LYS A 361 -16.86 20.27 8.00
CA LYS A 361 -15.41 20.29 8.24
C LYS A 361 -15.11 19.68 9.62
N SER A 362 -13.95 19.03 9.72
CA SER A 362 -13.48 18.36 10.94
C SER A 362 -11.97 18.55 11.11
N TYR A 363 -11.51 18.40 12.35
CA TYR A 363 -10.11 18.29 12.73
C TYR A 363 -9.72 16.81 12.75
N PHE A 364 -8.58 16.46 12.16
CA PHE A 364 -8.15 15.06 12.02
C PHE A 364 -6.80 14.76 12.69
N GLU A 365 -5.99 15.81 12.91
CA GLU A 365 -4.67 15.69 13.48
C GLU A 365 -4.34 16.91 14.35
N PHE A 366 -3.42 16.74 15.28
CA PHE A 366 -2.99 17.83 16.15
C PHE A 366 -2.34 18.99 15.37
N ASN A 367 -1.76 18.73 14.19
CA ASN A 367 -1.19 19.79 13.35
C ASN A 367 -2.25 20.80 12.88
N ASP A 368 -3.53 20.41 12.85
CA ASP A 368 -4.62 21.31 12.50
C ASP A 368 -4.73 22.47 13.49
N PHE A 369 -4.30 22.29 14.74
CA PHE A 369 -4.27 23.35 15.76
C PHE A 369 -3.28 24.48 15.47
N PHE A 370 -2.40 24.31 14.46
CA PHE A 370 -1.46 25.33 13.99
C PHE A 370 -1.86 25.93 12.62
N ASN A 371 -2.96 25.47 12.01
CA ASN A 371 -3.34 25.89 10.67
C ASN A 371 -4.28 27.09 10.70
N THR A 372 -3.82 28.27 10.27
CA THR A 372 -4.59 29.53 10.26
C THR A 372 -5.89 29.47 9.47
N ASN A 373 -6.07 28.50 8.56
CA ASN A 373 -7.32 28.30 7.83
C ASN A 373 -8.33 27.42 8.59
N LYS A 374 -7.89 26.78 9.68
CA LYS A 374 -8.71 25.88 10.50
C LYS A 374 -9.01 26.46 11.87
N VAL A 375 -8.02 27.06 12.51
CA VAL A 375 -8.16 27.63 13.86
C VAL A 375 -8.37 29.13 13.86
N PRO A 376 -8.94 29.70 14.94
CA PRO A 376 -9.04 31.14 15.12
C PRO A 376 -7.66 31.80 15.16
N VAL A 377 -7.55 33.03 14.62
CA VAL A 377 -6.28 33.79 14.67
C VAL A 377 -5.88 34.09 16.14
N SER A 378 -6.87 34.38 16.99
CA SER A 378 -6.69 34.57 18.43
C SER A 378 -6.06 33.35 19.11
N TRP A 379 -6.49 32.14 18.75
CA TRP A 379 -5.91 30.89 19.27
C TRP A 379 -4.41 30.80 19.02
N LEU A 380 -3.96 31.06 17.79
CA LEU A 380 -2.53 31.00 17.47
C LEU A 380 -1.73 32.09 18.18
N GLY A 381 -2.27 33.31 18.26
CA GLY A 381 -1.65 34.39 19.03
C GLY A 381 -1.52 34.04 20.51
N ASN A 382 -2.59 33.51 21.11
CA ASN A 382 -2.63 33.08 22.50
C ASN A 382 -1.65 31.92 22.77
N LEU A 383 -1.60 30.94 21.87
CA LEU A 383 -0.67 29.82 21.95
C LEU A 383 0.79 30.30 21.89
N GLN A 384 1.10 31.23 20.99
CA GLN A 384 2.42 31.86 20.92
C GLN A 384 2.77 32.66 22.19
N LEU A 385 1.79 33.34 22.80
CA LEU A 385 2.01 34.08 24.05
C LEU A 385 2.38 33.14 25.20
N VAL A 386 1.63 32.06 25.42
CA VAL A 386 1.93 31.10 26.50
C VAL A 386 3.21 30.32 26.23
N GLN A 387 3.50 29.98 24.98
CA GLN A 387 4.73 29.28 24.61
C GLN A 387 5.99 30.13 24.83
N ASN A 388 5.87 31.46 24.77
CA ASN A 388 6.95 32.38 25.12
C ASN A 388 7.09 32.61 26.64
N GLY A 389 6.10 32.19 27.43
CA GLY A 389 6.11 32.27 28.88
C GLY A 389 7.25 31.47 29.52
N LEU A 390 7.60 31.84 30.75
CA LEU A 390 8.64 31.14 31.53
C LEU A 390 8.05 30.14 32.53
N SER A 391 6.79 30.35 32.92
CA SER A 391 6.11 29.48 33.87
C SER A 391 5.88 28.09 33.29
N THR A 392 5.93 27.07 34.15
CA THR A 392 5.56 25.70 33.76
C THR A 392 4.10 25.65 33.31
N TYR A 393 3.23 26.46 33.92
CA TYR A 393 1.82 26.54 33.57
C TYR A 393 1.63 27.00 32.12
N ASP A 394 2.37 28.00 31.65
CA ASP A 394 2.23 28.50 30.29
C ASP A 394 2.92 27.61 29.26
N ARG A 395 4.16 27.19 29.54
CA ARG A 395 4.98 26.40 28.59
C ARG A 395 4.35 25.06 28.23
N TYR A 396 3.70 24.40 29.19
CA TYR A 396 3.10 23.07 28.97
C TYR A 396 1.65 23.11 28.49
N THR A 397 1.10 24.30 28.20
CA THR A 397 -0.28 24.47 27.74
C THR A 397 -0.62 23.56 26.56
N PHE A 398 0.27 23.47 25.57
CA PHE A 398 0.03 22.64 24.38
C PHE A 398 0.01 21.13 24.70
N TYR A 399 0.89 20.63 25.56
CA TYR A 399 0.89 19.21 25.92
C TYR A 399 -0.29 18.83 26.80
N ARG A 400 -0.73 19.74 27.69
CA ARG A 400 -1.97 19.55 28.47
C ARG A 400 -3.19 19.52 27.55
N LEU A 401 -3.24 20.37 26.52
CA LEU A 401 -4.25 20.31 25.48
C LEU A 401 -4.28 18.91 24.84
N LEU A 402 -3.15 18.42 24.34
CA LEU A 402 -3.07 17.10 23.70
C LEU A 402 -3.42 15.94 24.63
N SER A 403 -3.21 16.11 25.94
CA SER A 403 -3.57 15.08 26.93
C SER A 403 -5.08 14.99 27.20
N GLN A 404 -5.84 16.05 26.91
CA GLN A 404 -7.26 16.16 27.26
C GLN A 404 -8.18 16.35 26.05
N LEU A 405 -7.65 16.71 24.88
CA LEU A 405 -8.40 17.00 23.67
C LEU A 405 -7.88 16.17 22.47
N GLY A 406 -8.78 15.41 21.84
CA GLY A 406 -8.54 14.53 20.70
C GLY A 406 -9.33 14.94 19.45
N THR A 407 -9.08 14.20 18.37
CA THR A 407 -9.64 14.41 17.01
C THR A 407 -10.03 13.08 16.34
N ASP A 408 -10.28 12.04 17.12
CA ASP A 408 -10.29 10.64 16.71
C ASP A 408 -11.68 10.07 16.41
N SER A 409 -12.76 10.76 16.81
CA SER A 409 -14.13 10.32 16.57
C SER A 409 -14.63 10.52 15.13
N PRO A 410 -14.28 11.58 14.38
CA PRO A 410 -14.70 11.68 12.98
C PRO A 410 -13.85 10.73 12.11
N PRO A 411 -14.48 9.85 11.31
CA PRO A 411 -13.74 9.09 10.32
C PRO A 411 -13.10 10.07 9.34
N PRO A 412 -11.83 9.89 8.94
CA PRO A 412 -11.21 10.70 7.90
C PRO A 412 -11.86 10.40 6.53
N ILE A 413 -13.05 10.95 6.28
CA ILE A 413 -13.88 10.64 5.11
C ILE A 413 -13.33 11.25 3.80
N ARG A 414 -12.46 12.26 3.87
CA ARG A 414 -11.83 12.80 2.65
C ARG A 414 -10.81 11.79 2.10
N SER A 415 -11.16 11.20 0.95
CA SER A 415 -10.33 10.28 0.18
C SER A 415 -10.07 8.90 0.83
N LYS A 416 -10.86 8.50 1.83
CA LYS A 416 -10.80 7.14 2.41
C LYS A 416 -12.12 6.40 2.28
N ILE A 417 -12.05 5.07 2.31
CA ILE A 417 -13.19 4.16 2.19
C ILE A 417 -13.38 3.44 3.52
N ASN A 418 -14.61 3.37 4.00
CA ASN A 418 -14.96 2.54 5.15
C ASN A 418 -15.06 1.07 4.73
N LEU A 419 -14.43 0.17 5.49
CA LEU A 419 -14.32 -1.25 5.11
C LEU A 419 -15.62 -2.04 5.31
N ASN A 420 -16.50 -1.60 6.21
CA ASN A 420 -17.70 -2.33 6.61
C ASN A 420 -18.96 -1.79 5.94
N TYR A 421 -19.07 -0.47 5.80
CA TYR A 421 -20.28 0.20 5.31
C TYR A 421 -19.97 1.22 4.22
N ASN A 422 -20.91 1.38 3.28
CA ASN A 422 -20.81 2.33 2.19
C ASN A 422 -20.82 3.76 2.71
N ASN A 423 -19.71 4.47 2.50
CA ASN A 423 -19.50 5.85 2.90
C ASN A 423 -19.40 6.81 1.70
N LEU A 424 -19.90 6.39 0.53
CA LEU A 424 -19.97 7.23 -0.66
C LEU A 424 -21.35 7.84 -0.84
N PRO A 425 -21.44 9.09 -1.33
CA PRO A 425 -22.71 9.77 -1.55
C PRO A 425 -23.72 8.91 -2.33
N PRO A 426 -24.98 8.84 -1.90
CA PRO A 426 -25.61 9.63 -0.84
C PRO A 426 -25.40 9.10 0.60
N TYR A 427 -24.66 8.00 0.77
CA TYR A 427 -24.51 7.32 2.05
C TYR A 427 -23.30 7.81 2.86
N ASN A 428 -23.43 7.71 4.18
CA ASN A 428 -22.37 7.85 5.16
C ASN A 428 -22.18 6.53 5.91
N SER A 429 -21.00 6.30 6.49
CA SER A 429 -20.70 5.06 7.22
C SER A 429 -21.65 4.78 8.38
N THR A 430 -22.23 5.83 8.97
CA THR A 430 -23.20 5.76 10.07
C THR A 430 -24.60 5.33 9.60
N ASN A 431 -24.89 5.34 8.30
CA ASN A 431 -26.14 4.79 7.76
C ASN A 431 -26.16 3.25 7.75
N LEU A 432 -25.02 2.60 8.05
CA LEU A 432 -24.88 1.14 8.13
C LEU A 432 -25.30 0.40 6.84
N VAL A 433 -25.21 1.07 5.69
CA VAL A 433 -25.52 0.47 4.39
C VAL A 433 -24.39 -0.48 4.00
N PRO A 434 -24.63 -1.79 3.83
CA PRO A 434 -23.58 -2.74 3.47
C PRO A 434 -23.10 -2.48 2.04
N TRP A 435 -21.84 -2.81 1.78
CA TRP A 435 -21.28 -2.74 0.44
C TRP A 435 -21.77 -3.88 -0.46
N THR A 436 -22.08 -3.57 -1.71
CA THR A 436 -22.14 -4.61 -2.76
C THR A 436 -20.72 -4.97 -3.22
N PRO A 437 -20.46 -6.22 -3.66
CA PRO A 437 -19.10 -6.66 -4.01
C PRO A 437 -18.45 -5.78 -5.08
N LEU A 438 -19.21 -5.50 -6.16
CA LEU A 438 -18.71 -4.69 -7.27
C LEU A 438 -18.48 -3.22 -6.89
N ALA A 439 -19.35 -2.62 -6.08
CA ALA A 439 -19.19 -1.24 -5.65
C ALA A 439 -17.98 -1.08 -4.72
N PHE A 440 -17.78 -1.99 -3.78
CA PHE A 440 -16.59 -1.99 -2.93
C PHE A 440 -15.33 -2.13 -3.76
N PHE A 441 -15.26 -3.19 -4.58
CA PHE A 441 -14.11 -3.48 -5.42
C PHE A 441 -13.73 -2.28 -6.29
N THR A 442 -14.69 -1.71 -7.03
CA THR A 442 -14.43 -0.61 -7.97
C THR A 442 -13.84 0.60 -7.24
N ASN A 443 -14.43 0.99 -6.11
CA ASN A 443 -13.99 2.17 -5.37
C ASN A 443 -12.65 1.94 -4.66
N VAL A 444 -12.46 0.79 -4.02
CA VAL A 444 -11.20 0.44 -3.33
C VAL A 444 -10.07 0.26 -4.31
N ALA A 445 -10.29 -0.45 -5.43
CA ALA A 445 -9.29 -0.62 -6.48
C ALA A 445 -8.80 0.72 -7.02
N ASN A 446 -9.71 1.66 -7.31
CA ASN A 446 -9.34 3.00 -7.75
C ASN A 446 -8.51 3.77 -6.72
N ARG A 447 -8.84 3.67 -5.43
CA ARG A 447 -8.06 4.30 -4.36
C ARG A 447 -6.67 3.68 -4.23
N LEU A 448 -6.57 2.36 -4.33
CA LEU A 448 -5.29 1.65 -4.31
C LEU A 448 -4.42 2.03 -5.51
N ILE A 449 -5.00 2.14 -6.70
CA ILE A 449 -4.31 2.62 -7.92
C ILE A 449 -3.82 4.05 -7.71
N GLU A 450 -4.69 4.95 -7.22
CA GLU A 450 -4.35 6.35 -6.97
C GLU A 450 -3.21 6.49 -5.94
N ALA A 451 -3.28 5.74 -4.84
CA ALA A 451 -2.27 5.75 -3.78
C ALA A 451 -0.93 5.13 -4.21
N SER A 452 -0.95 4.15 -5.12
CA SER A 452 0.26 3.45 -5.60
C SER A 452 0.91 4.12 -6.82
N ARG A 453 0.24 5.11 -7.41
CA ARG A 453 0.71 5.78 -8.64
C ARG A 453 1.76 6.83 -8.30
N THR A 454 2.91 6.74 -8.96
CA THR A 454 3.95 7.77 -8.92
C THR A 454 3.93 8.57 -10.23
N THR A 455 4.20 9.88 -10.16
CA THR A 455 4.25 10.75 -11.34
C THR A 455 5.58 11.46 -11.48
N ASN A 456 6.15 11.42 -12.67
CA ASN A 456 7.35 12.15 -13.04
C ASN A 456 7.03 13.18 -14.12
N PHE A 457 7.53 14.41 -13.95
CA PHE A 457 7.38 15.47 -14.92
C PHE A 457 8.59 15.50 -15.86
N VAL A 458 8.35 15.51 -17.16
CA VAL A 458 9.36 15.64 -18.19
C VAL A 458 9.12 16.94 -18.95
N LEU A 459 10.10 17.84 -18.93
CA LEU A 459 10.10 19.05 -19.73
C LEU A 459 10.77 18.74 -21.08
N PHE A 460 10.00 18.83 -22.16
CA PHE A 460 10.55 18.74 -23.51
C PHE A 460 11.24 20.04 -23.91
N SER A 461 12.20 19.96 -24.85
CA SER A 461 12.89 21.13 -25.41
C SER A 461 11.94 22.15 -26.08
N THR A 462 10.71 21.72 -26.40
CA THR A 462 9.63 22.57 -26.93
C THR A 462 8.86 23.33 -25.85
N GLY A 463 9.23 23.21 -24.57
CA GLY A 463 8.52 23.81 -23.44
C GLY A 463 7.26 23.06 -22.99
N ARG A 464 6.91 21.95 -23.67
CA ARG A 464 5.79 21.09 -23.28
C ARG A 464 6.18 20.28 -22.04
N ILE A 465 5.35 20.34 -21.01
CA ILE A 465 5.44 19.45 -19.84
C ILE A 465 4.61 18.21 -20.13
N ALA A 466 5.20 17.02 -20.02
CA ALA A 466 4.46 15.77 -19.98
C ALA A 466 4.59 15.11 -18.62
N THR A 467 3.51 14.51 -18.16
CA THR A 467 3.47 13.74 -16.92
C THR A 467 3.45 12.26 -17.26
N ASN A 468 4.52 11.55 -16.91
CA ASN A 468 4.55 10.10 -16.97
C ASN A 468 4.05 9.55 -15.64
N ALA A 469 3.14 8.57 -15.68
CA ALA A 469 2.65 7.89 -14.49
C ALA A 469 3.14 6.45 -14.46
N PHE A 470 3.45 5.95 -13.27
CA PHE A 470 3.96 4.60 -13.07
C PHE A 470 3.21 3.89 -11.94
N LEU A 471 3.01 2.58 -12.09
CA LEU A 471 2.62 1.68 -11.00
C LEU A 471 3.79 0.72 -10.75
N GLY A 472 4.51 0.94 -9.65
CA GLY A 472 5.85 0.37 -9.48
C GLY A 472 6.78 0.88 -10.57
N GLU A 473 7.36 -0.03 -11.35
CA GLU A 473 8.23 0.30 -12.49
C GLU A 473 7.50 0.32 -13.84
N HIS A 474 6.20 -0.03 -13.86
CA HIS A 474 5.43 -0.16 -15.10
C HIS A 474 4.80 1.17 -15.51
N LEU A 475 5.04 1.60 -16.76
CA LEU A 475 4.44 2.81 -17.32
C LEU A 475 2.93 2.64 -17.49
N VAL A 476 2.16 3.61 -17.04
CA VAL A 476 0.71 3.67 -17.19
C VAL A 476 0.26 5.07 -17.59
N ARG A 477 -0.95 5.20 -18.11
CA ARG A 477 -1.50 6.54 -18.37
C ARG A 477 -1.82 7.27 -17.06
N PRO A 478 -1.67 8.60 -17.04
CA PRO A 478 -2.04 9.41 -15.87
C PRO A 478 -3.50 9.20 -15.41
N GLY A 479 -4.43 8.93 -16.34
CA GLY A 479 -5.84 8.68 -16.04
C GLY A 479 -6.22 7.20 -15.90
N LEU A 480 -5.30 6.31 -15.55
CA LEU A 480 -5.61 4.89 -15.32
C LEU A 480 -6.71 4.74 -14.26
N HIS A 481 -7.73 3.96 -14.58
CA HIS A 481 -8.90 3.73 -13.76
C HIS A 481 -9.37 2.28 -13.95
N VAL A 482 -9.99 1.66 -12.95
CA VAL A 482 -10.39 0.24 -13.00
C VAL A 482 -11.36 -0.07 -14.17
N ASN A 483 -12.20 0.90 -14.52
CA ASN A 483 -13.13 0.81 -15.67
C ASN A 483 -12.51 1.20 -17.02
N ARG A 484 -11.20 1.45 -17.08
CA ARG A 484 -10.51 1.84 -18.31
C ARG A 484 -9.03 1.49 -18.27
N ILE A 485 -8.72 0.21 -18.30
CA ILE A 485 -7.36 -0.33 -18.36
C ILE A 485 -7.08 -0.75 -19.80
N GLN A 486 -6.13 -0.13 -20.49
CA GLN A 486 -5.78 -0.51 -21.85
C GLN A 486 -4.94 -1.79 -21.83
N ILE A 487 -5.29 -2.75 -22.67
CA ILE A 487 -4.58 -4.04 -22.80
C ILE A 487 -3.96 -4.25 -24.19
N TYR A 488 -4.36 -3.43 -25.18
CA TYR A 488 -3.78 -3.42 -26.53
C TYR A 488 -3.86 -2.00 -27.13
N PRO A 489 -2.86 -1.53 -27.92
CA PRO A 489 -1.60 -2.21 -28.27
C PRO A 489 -0.55 -2.15 -27.17
N PHE A 490 -0.67 -1.19 -26.26
CA PHE A 490 0.14 -1.13 -25.05
C PHE A 490 -0.67 -1.70 -23.87
N ASN A 491 -0.08 -2.64 -23.14
CA ASN A 491 -0.72 -3.31 -22.02
C ASN A 491 -0.38 -2.62 -20.69
N GLU A 492 -1.37 -1.94 -20.12
CA GLU A 492 -1.32 -1.33 -18.78
C GLU A 492 -1.56 -2.36 -17.66
N TYR A 493 -2.07 -3.56 -17.99
CA TYR A 493 -2.33 -4.64 -17.04
C TYR A 493 -1.04 -5.34 -16.63
N SER A 494 -0.36 -4.77 -15.63
CA SER A 494 0.88 -5.30 -15.07
C SER A 494 0.63 -6.18 -13.84
N PRO A 495 1.63 -6.98 -13.41
CA PRO A 495 1.56 -7.71 -12.13
C PRO A 495 1.35 -6.79 -10.92
N ALA A 496 1.85 -5.55 -10.97
CA ALA A 496 1.60 -4.56 -9.93
C ALA A 496 0.12 -4.16 -9.88
N LEU A 497 -0.48 -3.87 -11.04
CA LEU A 497 -1.91 -3.56 -11.12
C LEU A 497 -2.76 -4.76 -10.67
N HIS A 498 -2.46 -5.96 -11.17
CA HIS A 498 -3.18 -7.18 -10.79
C HIS A 498 -3.19 -7.40 -9.27
N ARG A 499 -2.05 -7.21 -8.58
CA ARG A 499 -1.97 -7.32 -7.12
C ARG A 499 -2.89 -6.32 -6.40
N LEU A 500 -2.99 -5.08 -6.89
CA LEU A 500 -3.90 -4.08 -6.29
C LEU A 500 -5.37 -4.45 -6.49
N LEU A 501 -5.72 -4.94 -7.68
CA LEU A 501 -7.08 -5.40 -7.98
C LEU A 501 -7.45 -6.62 -7.13
N GLN A 502 -6.54 -7.60 -7.03
CA GLN A 502 -6.72 -8.79 -6.23
C GLN A 502 -6.83 -8.47 -4.73
N LEU A 503 -6.02 -7.53 -4.24
CA LEU A 503 -6.11 -7.04 -2.86
C LEU A 503 -7.48 -6.42 -2.57
N ALA A 504 -8.04 -5.65 -3.50
CA ALA A 504 -9.37 -5.03 -3.32
C ALA A 504 -10.47 -6.08 -3.14
N VAL A 505 -10.47 -7.17 -3.92
CA VAL A 505 -11.45 -8.26 -3.76
C VAL A 505 -11.19 -9.04 -2.46
N ASN A 506 -9.92 -9.29 -2.12
CA ASN A 506 -9.56 -9.98 -0.88
C ASN A 506 -10.00 -9.22 0.38
N LEU A 507 -9.91 -7.87 0.37
CA LEU A 507 -10.38 -7.04 1.47
C LEU A 507 -11.89 -7.18 1.67
N TYR A 508 -12.67 -7.25 0.58
CA TYR A 508 -14.12 -7.45 0.66
C TYR A 508 -14.48 -8.82 1.25
N ASP A 509 -13.87 -9.89 0.74
CA ASP A 509 -14.16 -11.26 1.20
C ASP A 509 -13.63 -11.55 2.61
N ALA A 510 -12.67 -10.76 3.09
CA ALA A 510 -12.20 -10.82 4.47
C ALA A 510 -13.19 -10.18 5.46
N THR A 511 -13.97 -9.18 5.03
CA THR A 511 -14.94 -8.47 5.90
C THR A 511 -16.38 -8.94 5.71
N THR A 512 -16.66 -9.68 4.63
CA THR A 512 -18.00 -10.17 4.30
C THR A 512 -18.02 -11.67 4.22
N ASN A 513 -19.13 -12.26 4.67
CA ASN A 513 -19.36 -13.68 4.62
C ASN A 513 -20.60 -13.94 3.76
N ASN A 514 -20.52 -14.88 2.81
CA ASN A 514 -21.67 -15.25 1.99
C ASN A 514 -22.37 -16.46 2.61
N PRO A 515 -23.54 -16.29 3.26
CA PRO A 515 -24.22 -17.36 3.98
C PRO A 515 -24.95 -18.35 3.06
N ALA A 516 -24.84 -18.20 1.72
CA ALA A 516 -25.47 -19.11 0.77
C ALA A 516 -24.97 -20.56 0.90
N THR A 517 -23.81 -20.78 1.52
CA THR A 517 -23.31 -22.11 1.85
C THR A 517 -22.80 -22.19 3.28
N PRO A 518 -22.88 -23.37 3.94
CA PRO A 518 -22.02 -23.66 5.08
C PRO A 518 -20.54 -23.45 4.73
N TYR A 519 -19.71 -23.18 5.74
CA TYR A 519 -18.27 -23.07 5.55
C TYR A 519 -17.70 -24.29 4.79
N PRO A 520 -16.83 -24.12 3.79
CA PRO A 520 -16.28 -22.85 3.27
C PRO A 520 -17.28 -21.96 2.54
N GLU A 521 -17.30 -20.67 2.86
CA GLU A 521 -18.19 -19.71 2.19
C GLU A 521 -17.69 -19.37 0.79
N LEU A 522 -18.61 -19.24 -0.16
CA LEU A 522 -18.28 -18.95 -1.56
C LEU A 522 -17.48 -17.65 -1.72
N PRO A 523 -16.41 -17.63 -2.53
CA PRO A 523 -15.66 -16.43 -2.83
C PRO A 523 -16.41 -15.52 -3.81
N THR A 524 -16.12 -14.22 -3.75
CA THR A 524 -16.51 -13.27 -4.80
C THR A 524 -15.65 -13.52 -6.03
N VAL A 525 -16.26 -13.81 -7.18
CA VAL A 525 -15.56 -14.01 -8.47
C VAL A 525 -15.92 -12.88 -9.41
N LEU A 526 -14.97 -12.01 -9.72
CA LEU A 526 -15.13 -10.90 -10.66
C LEU A 526 -14.41 -11.20 -11.97
N ARG A 527 -15.14 -11.16 -13.09
CA ARG A 527 -14.54 -11.26 -14.43
C ARG A 527 -14.40 -9.89 -15.08
N PRO A 528 -13.33 -9.67 -15.87
CA PRO A 528 -13.16 -8.45 -16.65
C PRO A 528 -14.17 -8.38 -17.80
N LEU A 529 -14.65 -7.17 -18.09
CA LEU A 529 -15.42 -6.83 -19.27
C LEU A 529 -14.54 -6.06 -20.25
N PHE A 530 -14.73 -6.28 -21.55
CA PHE A 530 -13.87 -5.71 -22.59
C PHE A 530 -14.62 -4.78 -23.53
N SER A 531 -13.96 -3.71 -23.96
CA SER A 531 -14.46 -2.82 -25.01
C SER A 531 -13.34 -2.32 -25.92
N GLY A 532 -13.70 -1.95 -27.15
CA GLY A 532 -12.79 -1.43 -28.16
C GLY A 532 -13.04 0.04 -28.45
N SER A 533 -11.98 0.81 -28.73
CA SER A 533 -12.06 2.17 -29.24
C SER A 533 -10.96 2.38 -30.29
N GLY A 534 -11.36 2.40 -31.56
CA GLY A 534 -10.42 2.36 -32.68
C GLY A 534 -9.62 1.06 -32.66
N THR A 535 -8.29 1.16 -32.62
CA THR A 535 -7.39 0.00 -32.50
C THR A 535 -7.11 -0.41 -31.05
N ASN A 536 -7.56 0.37 -30.06
CA ASN A 536 -7.25 0.15 -28.66
C ASN A 536 -8.31 -0.75 -28.01
N ILE A 537 -7.87 -1.68 -27.16
CA ILE A 537 -8.74 -2.57 -26.39
C ILE A 537 -8.54 -2.29 -24.92
N TYR A 538 -9.65 -2.26 -24.18
CA TYR A 538 -9.69 -1.92 -22.77
C TYR A 538 -10.44 -2.97 -21.97
N ILE A 539 -10.03 -3.17 -20.72
CA ILE A 539 -10.93 -3.62 -19.66
C ILE A 539 -11.80 -2.41 -19.30
N SER A 540 -13.11 -2.53 -19.54
CA SER A 540 -14.13 -1.49 -19.33
C SER A 540 -14.78 -1.54 -17.94
N GLY A 541 -14.49 -2.58 -17.17
CA GLY A 541 -15.03 -2.81 -15.84
C GLY A 541 -14.96 -4.29 -15.49
N TYR A 542 -15.66 -4.66 -14.42
CA TYR A 542 -15.77 -6.02 -13.95
C TYR A 542 -17.23 -6.34 -13.65
N GLU A 543 -17.58 -7.62 -13.68
CA GLU A 543 -18.87 -8.10 -13.19
C GLU A 543 -18.68 -9.35 -12.32
N GLU A 544 -19.57 -9.53 -11.35
CA GLU A 544 -19.56 -10.73 -10.51
C GLU A 544 -20.17 -11.91 -11.28
N VAL A 545 -19.44 -13.03 -11.32
CA VAL A 545 -19.91 -14.28 -11.90
C VAL A 545 -20.65 -15.08 -10.84
N THR A 546 -21.97 -15.04 -10.89
CA THR A 546 -22.85 -15.75 -9.96
C THR A 546 -23.38 -17.08 -10.52
N ASP A 547 -23.10 -17.41 -11.78
CA ASP A 547 -23.52 -18.65 -12.43
C ASP A 547 -22.39 -19.26 -13.28
N ALA A 548 -21.98 -20.48 -12.92
CA ALA A 548 -20.94 -21.23 -13.62
C ALA A 548 -21.35 -21.71 -15.02
N SER A 549 -22.63 -21.61 -15.42
CA SER A 549 -23.08 -21.84 -16.81
C SER A 549 -22.39 -20.90 -17.81
N PHE A 550 -21.83 -19.79 -17.32
CA PHE A 550 -20.96 -18.92 -18.10
C PHE A 550 -19.83 -19.70 -18.80
N LEU A 551 -19.20 -20.65 -18.12
CA LEU A 551 -18.06 -21.41 -18.64
C LEU A 551 -18.41 -22.27 -19.87
N ASP A 552 -19.68 -22.66 -20.01
CA ASP A 552 -20.15 -23.46 -21.15
C ASP A 552 -20.38 -22.59 -22.41
N ARG A 553 -20.43 -21.26 -22.25
CA ARG A 553 -20.69 -20.29 -23.31
C ARG A 553 -19.54 -19.32 -23.57
N MET A 554 -18.54 -19.30 -22.69
CA MET A 554 -17.42 -18.37 -22.78
C MET A 554 -16.64 -18.55 -24.08
N ARG A 555 -16.03 -17.46 -24.56
CA ARG A 555 -15.18 -17.48 -25.76
C ARG A 555 -13.81 -16.93 -25.42
N LEU A 556 -12.77 -17.70 -25.77
CA LEU A 556 -11.38 -17.38 -25.48
C LEU A 556 -10.77 -16.59 -26.62
N TYR A 557 -10.07 -15.51 -26.29
CA TYR A 557 -9.46 -14.58 -27.23
C TYR A 557 -7.95 -14.41 -26.95
N ASP A 558 -7.16 -14.39 -28.02
CA ASP A 558 -5.73 -14.04 -28.00
C ASP A 558 -5.50 -12.69 -28.68
N LEU A 559 -5.03 -11.69 -27.93
CA LEU A 559 -4.82 -10.35 -28.46
C LEU A 559 -3.69 -10.25 -29.51
N ASN A 560 -2.84 -11.27 -29.64
CA ASN A 560 -1.85 -11.32 -30.70
C ASN A 560 -2.48 -11.59 -32.08
N ILE A 561 -3.71 -12.13 -32.11
CA ILE A 561 -4.42 -12.48 -33.34
C ILE A 561 -5.31 -11.29 -33.76
N PRO A 562 -5.11 -10.70 -34.96
CA PRO A 562 -5.93 -9.59 -35.46
C PRO A 562 -7.44 -9.90 -35.50
N GLU A 563 -7.81 -11.12 -35.88
CA GLU A 563 -9.20 -11.58 -35.97
C GLU A 563 -9.86 -11.66 -34.59
N ASP A 564 -9.12 -12.08 -33.57
CA ASP A 564 -9.60 -12.11 -32.18
C ASP A 564 -9.84 -10.70 -31.65
N ARG A 565 -8.90 -9.78 -31.93
CA ARG A 565 -9.05 -8.36 -31.57
C ARG A 565 -10.29 -7.73 -32.19
N ALA A 566 -10.58 -8.04 -33.45
CA ALA A 566 -11.77 -7.55 -34.15
C ALA A 566 -13.07 -8.11 -33.55
N ARG A 567 -13.09 -9.39 -33.15
CA ARG A 567 -14.27 -10.07 -32.59
C ARG A 567 -14.52 -9.78 -31.11
N LEU A 568 -13.49 -9.50 -30.34
CA LEU A 568 -13.57 -9.23 -28.90
C LEU A 568 -14.44 -8.00 -28.60
N THR A 569 -14.36 -6.97 -29.44
CA THR A 569 -15.11 -5.73 -29.27
C THR A 569 -16.60 -6.05 -29.40
N ASN A 570 -17.33 -6.01 -28.28
CA ASN A 570 -18.77 -6.30 -28.10
C ASN A 570 -19.17 -7.74 -27.71
N ASP A 571 -18.23 -8.61 -27.32
CA ASP A 571 -18.61 -9.95 -26.84
C ASP A 571 -18.77 -9.97 -25.31
N PRO A 572 -20.01 -10.07 -24.77
CA PRO A 572 -20.22 -10.16 -23.33
C PRO A 572 -19.71 -11.48 -22.76
N LEU A 573 -19.41 -12.50 -23.57
CA LEU A 573 -18.92 -13.81 -23.13
C LEU A 573 -17.39 -13.96 -23.26
N ALA A 574 -16.69 -12.85 -23.54
CA ALA A 574 -15.26 -12.87 -23.75
C ALA A 574 -14.45 -13.19 -22.49
N VAL A 575 -13.42 -14.02 -22.69
CA VAL A 575 -12.30 -14.24 -21.79
C VAL A 575 -11.03 -14.05 -22.60
N VAL A 576 -10.13 -13.19 -22.13
CA VAL A 576 -8.85 -12.92 -22.80
C VAL A 576 -7.74 -13.66 -22.06
N TYR A 577 -6.93 -14.41 -22.79
CA TYR A 577 -5.78 -15.09 -22.19
C TYR A 577 -4.84 -14.10 -21.48
N ASN A 578 -4.26 -14.52 -20.35
CA ASN A 578 -3.38 -13.70 -19.50
C ASN A 578 -4.05 -12.50 -18.80
N ILE A 579 -5.36 -12.36 -18.90
CA ILE A 579 -6.16 -11.44 -18.08
C ILE A 579 -7.06 -12.31 -17.18
N PRO A 580 -6.62 -12.61 -15.95
CA PRO A 580 -7.33 -13.55 -15.08
C PRO A 580 -8.62 -12.95 -14.51
N PHE A 581 -9.49 -13.83 -14.02
CA PHE A 581 -10.56 -13.42 -13.11
C PHE A 581 -9.94 -13.02 -11.77
N LEU A 582 -10.63 -12.16 -11.03
CA LEU A 582 -10.27 -11.81 -9.67
C LEU A 582 -11.15 -12.60 -8.73
N ILE A 583 -10.54 -13.36 -7.83
CA ILE A 583 -11.25 -14.29 -6.95
C ILE A 583 -10.91 -13.97 -5.51
N GLY A 584 -11.91 -13.62 -4.71
CA GLY A 584 -11.70 -13.27 -3.31
C GLY A 584 -11.13 -14.44 -2.49
N ALA A 585 -10.24 -14.11 -1.57
CA ALA A 585 -9.55 -15.10 -0.76
C ALA A 585 -10.49 -15.67 0.32
N LYS A 586 -11.03 -16.87 0.08
CA LYS A 586 -11.74 -17.68 1.09
C LYS A 586 -10.96 -18.92 1.46
N LYS A 587 -10.85 -19.19 2.76
CA LYS A 587 -10.18 -20.39 3.28
C LYS A 587 -11.06 -21.62 3.07
N GLY A 588 -10.42 -22.75 2.83
CA GLY A 588 -11.02 -24.08 2.81
C GLY A 588 -11.27 -24.68 1.43
N PHE A 589 -11.10 -23.93 0.33
CA PHE A 589 -11.22 -24.49 -1.03
C PHE A 589 -9.89 -25.05 -1.55
N PRO A 590 -9.88 -26.27 -2.13
CA PRO A 590 -8.80 -26.71 -3.01
C PRO A 590 -8.61 -25.73 -4.19
N ASN A 591 -7.43 -25.70 -4.78
CA ASN A 591 -7.11 -24.74 -5.83
C ASN A 591 -6.18 -25.32 -6.92
N PHE A 592 -6.02 -24.55 -8.00
CA PHE A 592 -4.95 -24.74 -8.96
C PHE A 592 -3.59 -24.63 -8.26
N ASN A 593 -2.67 -25.54 -8.57
CA ASN A 593 -1.30 -25.53 -8.01
C ASN A 593 -0.30 -25.08 -9.06
N GLU A 594 -0.14 -25.84 -10.14
CA GLU A 594 0.85 -25.55 -11.16
C GLU A 594 0.50 -26.08 -12.56
N PHE A 595 1.16 -25.49 -13.55
CA PHE A 595 1.27 -26.02 -14.90
C PHE A 595 2.76 -26.28 -15.18
N ALA A 596 3.09 -27.50 -15.60
CA ALA A 596 4.46 -27.92 -15.86
C ALA A 596 4.63 -28.39 -17.31
N LEU A 597 5.77 -28.05 -17.90
CA LEU A 597 6.14 -28.41 -19.27
C LEU A 597 7.60 -28.89 -19.31
N GLN A 598 7.80 -30.08 -19.87
CA GLN A 598 9.11 -30.66 -20.11
C GLN A 598 9.31 -30.93 -21.59
N ASN A 599 10.37 -30.34 -22.17
CA ASN A 599 10.78 -30.55 -23.55
C ASN A 599 12.07 -31.36 -23.59
N VAL A 600 12.11 -32.42 -24.41
CA VAL A 600 13.31 -33.22 -24.65
C VAL A 600 13.54 -33.31 -26.15
N ALA A 601 14.68 -32.81 -26.60
CA ALA A 601 15.10 -32.86 -27.99
C ALA A 601 16.51 -33.44 -28.10
N GLN A 602 16.73 -34.28 -29.10
CA GLN A 602 18.03 -34.85 -29.43
C GLN A 602 18.27 -34.69 -30.92
N LEU A 603 19.36 -33.99 -31.27
CA LEU A 603 19.82 -33.84 -32.64
C LEU A 603 21.21 -34.48 -32.77
N THR A 604 21.32 -35.47 -33.64
CA THR A 604 22.56 -36.21 -33.88
C THR A 604 23.05 -35.94 -35.30
N ARG A 605 24.30 -35.48 -35.44
CA ARG A 605 24.98 -35.38 -36.74
C ARG A 605 25.89 -36.59 -36.94
N LYS A 606 25.63 -37.41 -37.96
CA LYS A 606 26.53 -38.48 -38.41
C LYS A 606 27.30 -38.01 -39.65
N LEU A 607 28.58 -38.38 -39.72
CA LEU A 607 29.48 -38.07 -40.82
C LEU A 607 30.01 -39.37 -41.44
N GLU A 608 30.03 -39.44 -42.76
CA GLU A 608 30.68 -40.51 -43.51
C GLU A 608 31.76 -39.90 -44.42
N LEU A 609 32.98 -40.45 -44.33
CA LEU A 609 34.10 -40.04 -45.17
C LEU A 609 34.35 -41.12 -46.22
N ARG A 610 34.14 -40.80 -47.49
CA ARG A 610 34.35 -41.73 -48.59
C ARG A 610 35.74 -41.54 -49.19
N LYS A 611 36.43 -42.67 -49.37
CA LYS A 611 37.71 -42.74 -50.10
C LYS A 611 37.46 -43.31 -51.49
N PRO A 612 38.14 -42.80 -52.52
CA PRO A 612 38.01 -43.35 -53.87
C PRO A 612 38.69 -44.73 -54.01
N ALA A 613 39.67 -45.04 -53.15
CA ALA A 613 40.37 -46.33 -53.09
C ALA A 613 40.97 -46.59 -51.68
N PRO A 614 41.29 -47.85 -51.32
CA PRO A 614 42.07 -48.16 -50.13
C PRO A 614 43.39 -47.38 -50.12
N GLY A 615 43.72 -46.71 -49.01
CA GLY A 615 44.93 -45.89 -48.88
C GLY A 615 44.84 -44.45 -49.41
N ALA A 616 43.81 -44.11 -50.19
CA ALA A 616 43.62 -42.74 -50.68
C ALA A 616 43.13 -41.79 -49.57
N ARG A 617 43.40 -40.48 -49.74
CA ARG A 617 42.78 -39.45 -48.91
C ARG A 617 41.26 -39.42 -49.17
N PRO A 618 40.42 -39.19 -48.15
CA PRO A 618 38.99 -38.97 -48.36
C PRO A 618 38.76 -37.82 -49.35
N ASN A 619 37.89 -38.02 -50.35
CA ASN A 619 37.57 -37.00 -51.35
C ASN A 619 36.11 -36.54 -51.29
N GLN A 620 35.31 -37.14 -50.42
CA GLN A 620 33.90 -36.84 -50.26
C GLN A 620 33.49 -36.99 -48.78
N THR A 621 32.76 -36.00 -48.27
CA THR A 621 32.12 -36.02 -46.95
C THR A 621 30.61 -36.08 -47.15
N ASN A 622 29.98 -37.07 -46.55
CA ASN A 622 28.54 -37.25 -46.57
C ASN A 622 27.99 -37.04 -45.16
N ILE A 623 26.78 -36.51 -45.07
CA ILE A 623 26.20 -36.07 -43.79
C ILE A 623 24.80 -36.64 -43.59
N LEU A 624 24.41 -36.80 -42.32
CA LEU A 624 23.08 -37.20 -41.92
C LEU A 624 22.72 -36.53 -40.59
N TYR A 625 21.54 -35.91 -40.51
CA TYR A 625 21.00 -35.30 -39.30
C TYR A 625 19.80 -36.09 -38.82
N GLN A 626 19.86 -36.65 -37.62
CA GLN A 626 18.77 -37.41 -37.01
C GLN A 626 18.20 -36.64 -35.83
N LEU A 627 16.88 -36.41 -35.84
CA LEU A 627 16.11 -35.65 -34.87
C LEU A 627 15.13 -36.56 -34.13
N THR A 628 15.15 -36.46 -32.80
CA THR A 628 14.10 -36.98 -31.92
C THR A 628 13.63 -35.83 -31.02
N LEU A 629 12.32 -35.63 -30.93
CA LEU A 629 11.69 -34.56 -30.15
C LEU A 629 10.43 -35.09 -29.48
N SER A 630 10.36 -34.93 -28.17
CA SER A 630 9.19 -35.24 -27.36
C SER A 630 8.92 -34.11 -26.37
N ASN A 631 7.64 -33.88 -26.09
CA ASN A 631 7.16 -32.96 -25.09
C ASN A 631 6.29 -33.72 -24.08
N GLN A 632 6.32 -33.30 -22.82
CA GLN A 632 5.39 -33.74 -21.78
C GLN A 632 4.89 -32.53 -21.02
N PHE A 633 3.60 -32.48 -20.72
CA PHE A 633 3.01 -31.40 -19.94
C PHE A 633 1.91 -31.90 -19.03
N GLY A 634 1.63 -31.13 -17.99
CA GLY A 634 0.57 -31.43 -17.05
C GLY A 634 0.06 -30.20 -16.32
N LEU A 635 -1.15 -30.35 -15.79
CA LEU A 635 -1.78 -29.40 -14.90
C LEU A 635 -2.05 -30.12 -13.59
N GLU A 636 -1.67 -29.51 -12.48
CA GLU A 636 -1.86 -30.03 -11.14
C GLU A 636 -2.73 -29.09 -10.30
N CYS A 637 -3.57 -29.69 -9.46
CA CYS A 637 -4.40 -29.03 -8.47
C CYS A 637 -4.18 -29.68 -7.11
N TRP A 638 -4.41 -28.93 -6.04
CA TRP A 638 -4.10 -29.40 -4.70
C TRP A 638 -5.15 -29.01 -3.68
N ASN A 639 -5.55 -29.96 -2.83
CA ASN A 639 -6.16 -29.62 -1.56
C ASN A 639 -5.07 -29.42 -0.51
N SER A 640 -4.66 -28.18 -0.28
CA SER A 640 -3.62 -27.84 0.71
C SER A 640 -4.04 -28.00 2.17
N TYR A 641 -5.33 -28.20 2.44
CA TYR A 641 -5.86 -28.28 3.79
C TYR A 641 -5.64 -29.64 4.43
N THR A 642 -5.57 -29.64 5.77
CA THR A 642 -5.52 -30.85 6.60
C THR A 642 -6.85 -31.60 6.67
N GLN A 643 -7.93 -30.98 6.19
CA GLN A 643 -9.28 -31.51 6.21
C GLN A 643 -9.73 -31.87 4.79
N ASN A 644 -10.59 -32.88 4.70
CA ASN A 644 -11.23 -33.22 3.43
C ASN A 644 -12.23 -32.13 3.05
N PHE A 645 -12.23 -31.71 1.79
CA PHE A 645 -13.33 -30.91 1.25
C PHE A 645 -14.52 -31.84 0.97
N SER A 646 -15.65 -31.58 1.62
CA SER A 646 -16.78 -32.50 1.66
C SER A 646 -17.86 -32.24 0.62
N ARG A 647 -17.85 -31.07 -0.05
CA ARG A 647 -18.88 -30.70 -1.03
C ARG A 647 -18.49 -31.15 -2.44
N PRO A 648 -19.48 -31.41 -3.31
CA PRO A 648 -19.20 -31.81 -4.69
C PRO A 648 -18.57 -30.65 -5.48
N LEU A 649 -17.39 -30.91 -6.06
CA LEU A 649 -16.69 -30.01 -6.95
C LEU A 649 -16.65 -30.58 -8.36
N ARG A 650 -16.73 -29.71 -9.36
CA ARG A 650 -16.48 -30.06 -10.77
C ARG A 650 -15.23 -29.33 -11.24
N LEU A 651 -14.24 -30.11 -11.66
CA LEU A 651 -12.98 -29.63 -12.22
C LEU A 651 -13.07 -29.67 -13.73
N LYS A 652 -12.99 -28.51 -14.38
CA LYS A 652 -12.85 -28.38 -15.83
C LYS A 652 -11.49 -27.81 -16.20
N ALA A 653 -10.82 -28.43 -17.16
CA ALA A 653 -9.63 -27.84 -17.77
C ALA A 653 -9.60 -28.16 -19.26
N ALA A 654 -9.23 -27.19 -20.09
CA ALA A 654 -9.04 -27.41 -21.51
C ALA A 654 -8.00 -26.47 -22.09
N GLY A 655 -7.40 -26.84 -23.21
CA GLY A 655 -6.37 -26.05 -23.86
C GLY A 655 -5.94 -26.59 -25.20
N ASP A 656 -5.06 -25.82 -25.84
CA ASP A 656 -4.45 -26.16 -27.12
C ASP A 656 -2.94 -26.13 -26.99
N LEU A 657 -2.29 -27.21 -27.43
CA LEU A 657 -0.85 -27.30 -27.59
C LEU A 657 -0.50 -27.15 -29.07
N PHE A 658 0.44 -26.25 -29.35
CA PHE A 658 1.02 -26.07 -30.68
C PHE A 658 2.52 -26.32 -30.64
N VAL A 659 3.02 -27.14 -31.55
CA VAL A 659 4.46 -27.39 -31.74
C VAL A 659 4.81 -27.25 -33.21
N MET A 660 5.85 -26.47 -33.50
CA MET A 660 6.38 -26.26 -34.83
C MET A 660 7.88 -26.53 -34.86
N VAL A 661 8.33 -27.32 -35.83
CA VAL A 661 9.75 -27.46 -36.17
C VAL A 661 9.99 -26.76 -37.49
N SER A 662 10.96 -25.85 -37.57
CA SER A 662 11.28 -25.10 -38.78
C SER A 662 12.77 -25.00 -39.02
N ASN A 663 13.15 -24.66 -40.27
CA ASN A 663 14.52 -24.27 -40.61
C ASN A 663 14.58 -22.76 -40.88
N THR A 664 15.28 -22.00 -40.03
CA THR A 664 15.29 -20.52 -40.11
C THR A 664 16.15 -19.94 -41.23
N LEU A 665 17.05 -20.73 -41.85
CA LEU A 665 17.72 -20.30 -43.09
C LEU A 665 16.80 -20.31 -44.32
N ALA A 666 15.61 -20.91 -44.21
CA ALA A 666 14.58 -20.87 -45.22
C ALA A 666 13.30 -20.29 -44.61
N PRO A 667 13.16 -18.95 -44.53
CA PRO A 667 11.99 -18.30 -43.94
C PRO A 667 10.69 -18.90 -44.48
N GLY A 668 9.82 -19.41 -43.60
CA GLY A 668 8.57 -20.09 -43.95
C GLY A 668 8.65 -21.61 -44.17
N SER A 669 9.83 -22.24 -44.05
CA SER A 669 9.98 -23.70 -44.13
C SER A 669 9.54 -24.35 -42.82
N ILE A 670 8.26 -24.71 -42.75
CA ILE A 670 7.69 -25.56 -41.69
C ILE A 670 8.05 -27.01 -42.02
N LEU A 671 8.89 -27.62 -41.19
CA LEU A 671 9.29 -29.02 -41.33
C LEU A 671 8.26 -29.96 -40.69
N ARG A 672 7.66 -29.52 -39.59
CA ARG A 672 6.59 -30.22 -38.89
C ARG A 672 5.74 -29.24 -38.09
N TYR A 673 4.44 -29.48 -38.04
CA TYR A 673 3.50 -28.72 -37.22
C TYR A 673 2.49 -29.68 -36.59
N ILE A 674 2.29 -29.56 -35.28
CA ILE A 674 1.32 -30.33 -34.51
C ILE A 674 0.44 -29.34 -33.74
N SER A 675 -0.87 -29.55 -33.82
CA SER A 675 -1.88 -28.81 -33.07
C SER A 675 -2.79 -29.82 -32.40
N ASN A 676 -2.79 -29.86 -31.06
CA ASN A 676 -3.59 -30.79 -30.29
C ASN A 676 -4.44 -30.06 -29.26
N HIS A 677 -5.75 -30.29 -29.34
CA HIS A 677 -6.69 -29.90 -28.30
C HIS A 677 -6.73 -30.95 -27.19
N TYR A 678 -6.88 -30.52 -25.95
CA TYR A 678 -7.06 -31.40 -24.81
C TYR A 678 -8.09 -30.80 -23.84
N GLU A 679 -8.89 -31.67 -23.22
CA GLU A 679 -9.88 -31.27 -22.23
C GLU A 679 -10.09 -32.37 -21.19
N THR A 680 -10.65 -31.97 -20.04
CA THR A 680 -11.08 -32.84 -18.96
C THR A 680 -12.22 -32.18 -18.18
N ASN A 681 -13.12 -33.01 -17.65
CA ASN A 681 -14.28 -32.57 -16.89
C ASN A 681 -14.59 -33.62 -15.82
N ILE A 682 -14.03 -33.43 -14.62
CA ILE A 682 -14.05 -34.41 -13.55
C ILE A 682 -15.02 -33.96 -12.47
N LEU A 683 -15.93 -34.85 -12.09
CA LEU A 683 -16.79 -34.67 -10.92
C LEU A 683 -16.11 -35.29 -9.69
N LEU A 684 -15.95 -34.50 -8.64
CA LEU A 684 -15.36 -34.89 -7.37
C LEU A 684 -16.43 -34.79 -6.28
N ALA A 685 -16.90 -35.92 -5.76
CA ALA A 685 -17.88 -35.92 -4.67
C ALA A 685 -17.29 -35.41 -3.35
N ASN A 686 -15.99 -35.65 -3.14
CA ASN A 686 -15.17 -35.09 -2.07
C ASN A 686 -13.73 -34.92 -2.58
N TRP A 687 -12.96 -34.09 -1.90
CA TRP A 687 -11.52 -33.95 -2.14
C TRP A 687 -10.75 -34.20 -0.84
N PRO A 688 -10.12 -35.38 -0.69
CA PRO A 688 -9.29 -35.72 0.47
C PRO A 688 -8.24 -34.66 0.83
N ALA A 689 -7.93 -34.58 2.13
CA ALA A 689 -6.91 -33.69 2.67
C ALA A 689 -5.53 -33.95 2.06
N ARG A 690 -4.79 -32.88 1.74
CA ARG A 690 -3.42 -32.93 1.20
C ARG A 690 -3.28 -33.74 -0.09
N GLU A 691 -4.37 -33.95 -0.83
CA GLU A 691 -4.33 -34.74 -2.05
C GLU A 691 -4.15 -33.86 -3.29
N PHE A 692 -3.23 -34.27 -4.17
CA PHE A 692 -3.06 -33.71 -5.51
C PHE A 692 -4.03 -34.37 -6.50
N LYS A 693 -4.53 -33.58 -7.44
CA LYS A 693 -5.24 -34.06 -8.63
C LYS A 693 -4.48 -33.57 -9.84
N VAL A 694 -4.19 -34.49 -10.76
CA VAL A 694 -3.51 -34.18 -12.03
C VAL A 694 -4.54 -34.37 -13.17
N PRO A 695 -5.44 -33.41 -13.38
CA PRO A 695 -6.54 -33.54 -14.35
C PRO A 695 -6.05 -33.62 -15.79
N ILE A 696 -4.86 -33.07 -16.10
CA ILE A 696 -4.20 -33.16 -17.40
C ILE A 696 -2.78 -33.68 -17.21
N HIS A 697 -2.44 -34.77 -17.89
CA HIS A 697 -1.07 -35.27 -18.02
C HIS A 697 -0.92 -35.90 -19.41
N ARG A 698 -0.11 -35.29 -20.27
CA ARG A 698 0.00 -35.65 -21.69
C ARG A 698 1.46 -35.68 -22.13
N GLY A 699 1.83 -36.74 -22.84
CA GLY A 699 3.07 -36.83 -23.60
C GLY A 699 2.77 -36.73 -25.09
N LEU A 700 3.59 -35.97 -25.83
CA LEU A 700 3.52 -35.81 -27.27
C LEU A 700 4.89 -36.14 -27.88
N VAL A 701 4.94 -37.16 -28.72
CA VAL A 701 6.10 -37.43 -29.57
C VAL A 701 5.95 -36.60 -30.84
N VAL A 702 6.83 -35.62 -31.03
CA VAL A 702 6.78 -34.70 -32.17
C VAL A 702 7.57 -35.26 -33.34
N ALA A 703 8.77 -35.78 -33.08
CA ALA A 703 9.59 -36.49 -34.06
C ALA A 703 10.28 -37.68 -33.37
N SER A 704 10.28 -38.85 -33.99
CA SER A 704 10.94 -40.04 -33.45
C SER A 704 11.83 -40.64 -34.51
N ASN A 705 13.15 -40.51 -34.33
CA ASN A 705 14.14 -40.96 -35.30
C ASN A 705 13.84 -40.44 -36.71
N GLU A 706 13.60 -39.14 -36.86
CA GLU A 706 13.43 -38.54 -38.19
C GLU A 706 14.77 -38.03 -38.72
N VAL A 707 15.00 -38.15 -40.01
CA VAL A 707 16.17 -37.61 -40.70
C VAL A 707 15.81 -36.29 -41.38
N TYR A 708 16.61 -35.26 -41.14
CA TYR A 708 16.52 -34.02 -41.89
C TYR A 708 17.27 -34.14 -43.22
N ASN A 709 16.55 -33.94 -44.33
CA ASN A 709 17.13 -33.91 -45.66
C ASN A 709 17.31 -32.45 -46.15
N PRO A 710 18.54 -31.91 -46.16
CA PRO A 710 18.84 -30.56 -46.64
C PRO A 710 18.49 -30.26 -48.10
N LEU A 711 18.40 -31.27 -48.98
CA LEU A 711 18.06 -31.06 -50.39
C LEU A 711 16.56 -30.85 -50.57
N THR A 712 15.74 -31.67 -49.90
CA THR A 712 14.27 -31.58 -49.95
C THR A 712 13.69 -30.64 -48.89
N LYS A 713 14.51 -30.19 -47.93
CA LYS A 713 14.12 -29.38 -46.77
C LYS A 713 12.94 -29.99 -46.01
N SER A 714 13.00 -31.29 -45.75
CA SER A 714 11.93 -32.03 -45.08
C SER A 714 12.48 -33.02 -44.05
N LEU A 715 11.63 -33.40 -43.10
CA LEU A 715 11.88 -34.51 -42.18
C LEU A 715 11.32 -35.79 -42.78
N GLN A 716 12.09 -36.88 -42.72
CA GLN A 716 11.75 -38.19 -43.27
C GLN A 716 11.97 -39.26 -42.20
N PHE A 717 11.16 -40.31 -42.15
CA PHE A 717 11.39 -41.40 -41.19
C PHE A 717 12.73 -42.11 -41.44
N ALA A 718 13.51 -42.31 -40.38
CA ALA A 718 14.72 -43.12 -40.43
C ALA A 718 14.32 -44.61 -40.52
N GLY A 719 14.30 -45.17 -41.73
CA GLY A 719 14.21 -46.63 -41.91
C GLY A 719 15.49 -47.35 -41.45
N THR A 720 15.60 -48.65 -41.73
CA THR A 720 16.78 -49.47 -41.39
C THR A 720 18.02 -49.17 -42.24
N ASN A 721 17.87 -48.60 -43.44
CA ASN A 721 18.96 -48.23 -44.35
C ASN A 721 19.02 -46.70 -44.55
N LEU A 722 19.77 -46.02 -43.68
CA LEU A 722 19.95 -44.57 -43.75
C LEU A 722 21.04 -44.21 -44.75
N ASN A 723 20.65 -43.60 -45.87
CA ASN A 723 21.58 -43.08 -46.85
C ASN A 723 22.14 -41.73 -46.37
N PHE A 724 23.45 -41.63 -46.22
CA PHE A 724 24.10 -40.33 -46.06
C PHE A 724 23.91 -39.49 -47.32
N ILE A 725 23.78 -38.18 -47.16
CA ILE A 725 23.60 -37.28 -48.29
C ILE A 725 24.98 -36.86 -48.81
N PRO A 726 25.32 -37.17 -50.07
CA PRO A 726 26.67 -36.99 -50.55
C PRO A 726 27.00 -35.56 -50.97
N GLY A 727 28.26 -35.16 -50.78
CA GLY A 727 28.82 -33.96 -51.39
C GLY A 727 28.36 -32.62 -50.80
N LEU A 728 27.78 -32.61 -49.60
CA LEU A 728 27.32 -31.38 -48.93
C LEU A 728 28.38 -30.70 -48.05
N GLY A 729 29.58 -31.27 -47.95
CA GLY A 729 30.66 -30.72 -47.12
C GLY A 729 30.25 -30.61 -45.64
N PHE A 730 30.48 -29.42 -45.04
CA PHE A 730 30.14 -29.10 -43.65
C PHE A 730 28.80 -28.36 -43.51
N TYR A 731 27.76 -28.80 -44.22
CA TYR A 731 26.44 -28.19 -44.09
C TYR A 731 25.88 -28.36 -42.67
N VAL A 732 25.37 -27.28 -42.07
CA VAL A 732 24.69 -27.24 -40.77
C VAL A 732 23.30 -26.63 -40.94
N PRO A 733 22.20 -27.35 -40.63
CA PRO A 733 20.85 -26.81 -40.70
C PRO A 733 20.58 -25.90 -39.51
N TYR A 734 19.72 -24.89 -39.67
CA TYR A 734 19.30 -24.03 -38.56
C TYR A 734 17.91 -24.44 -38.07
N LEU A 735 17.85 -25.51 -37.28
CA LEU A 735 16.61 -26.10 -36.80
C LEU A 735 16.15 -25.45 -35.51
N ASN A 736 14.96 -24.85 -35.55
CA ASN A 736 14.29 -24.28 -34.37
C ASN A 736 13.01 -25.06 -34.06
N ILE A 737 12.74 -25.22 -32.77
CA ILE A 737 11.47 -25.69 -32.25
C ILE A 737 10.76 -24.50 -31.62
N TYR A 738 9.50 -24.31 -31.97
CA TYR A 738 8.60 -23.38 -31.32
C TYR A 738 7.47 -24.19 -30.69
N LEU A 739 7.24 -24.00 -29.40
CA LEU A 739 6.14 -24.63 -28.69
C LEU A 739 5.37 -23.54 -27.98
N THR A 740 4.04 -23.57 -28.09
CA THR A 740 3.17 -22.73 -27.28
C THR A 740 2.01 -23.54 -26.72
N ASN A 741 1.62 -23.24 -25.49
CA ASN A 741 0.44 -23.82 -24.87
C ASN A 741 -0.45 -22.69 -24.34
N ARG A 742 -1.75 -22.86 -24.50
CA ARG A 742 -2.77 -21.99 -23.93
C ARG A 742 -3.85 -22.87 -23.32
N CYS A 743 -4.28 -22.54 -22.11
CA CYS A 743 -5.25 -23.33 -21.39
C CYS A 743 -6.06 -22.50 -20.40
N TYR A 744 -7.20 -23.04 -20.01
CA TYR A 744 -7.92 -22.58 -18.84
C TYR A 744 -8.22 -23.74 -17.89
N TYR A 745 -8.40 -23.38 -16.63
CA TYR A 745 -8.84 -24.22 -15.54
C TYR A 745 -9.99 -23.53 -14.81
N ALA A 746 -10.98 -24.29 -14.40
CA ALA A 746 -12.08 -23.81 -13.57
C ALA A 746 -12.44 -24.87 -12.53
N LEU A 747 -12.57 -24.43 -11.29
CA LEU A 747 -13.13 -25.21 -10.20
C LEU A 747 -14.53 -24.68 -9.88
N ILE A 748 -15.50 -25.58 -9.82
CA ILE A 748 -16.91 -25.23 -9.71
C ILE A 748 -17.51 -25.95 -8.51
N ASP A 749 -18.10 -25.21 -7.58
CA ASP A 749 -18.91 -25.75 -6.50
C ASP A 749 -20.31 -26.08 -7.01
N GLN A 750 -20.72 -27.33 -6.82
CA GLN A 750 -22.01 -27.86 -7.25
C GLN A 750 -23.02 -28.03 -6.11
N SER A 751 -22.69 -27.56 -4.91
CA SER A 751 -23.58 -27.63 -3.75
C SER A 751 -24.68 -26.56 -3.77
N VAL A 752 -24.64 -25.62 -4.70
CA VAL A 752 -25.55 -24.48 -4.82
C VAL A 752 -26.15 -24.39 -6.22
N VAL A 753 -27.36 -23.81 -6.30
CA VAL A 753 -28.04 -23.54 -7.58
C VAL A 753 -28.30 -22.04 -7.68
N PRO A 754 -27.78 -21.35 -8.73
CA PRO A 754 -26.88 -21.85 -9.76
C PRO A 754 -25.50 -22.27 -9.21
N ASN A 755 -24.83 -23.20 -9.90
CA ASN A 755 -23.48 -23.64 -9.55
C ASN A 755 -22.50 -22.45 -9.57
N ARG A 756 -21.49 -22.44 -8.71
CA ARG A 756 -20.60 -21.27 -8.54
C ARG A 756 -19.17 -21.61 -8.92
N ILE A 757 -18.50 -20.71 -9.64
CA ILE A 757 -17.06 -20.78 -9.86
C ILE A 757 -16.38 -20.41 -8.54
N VAL A 758 -15.36 -21.17 -8.14
CA VAL A 758 -14.59 -20.92 -6.91
C VAL A 758 -13.10 -20.72 -7.18
N ASP A 759 -12.60 -21.24 -8.30
CA ASP A 759 -11.25 -20.97 -8.78
C ASP A 759 -11.25 -20.93 -10.31
N PHE A 760 -10.40 -20.08 -10.90
CA PHE A 760 -10.30 -19.91 -12.34
C PHE A 760 -8.92 -19.40 -12.74
N VAL A 761 -8.29 -20.09 -13.68
CA VAL A 761 -6.99 -19.73 -14.25
C VAL A 761 -7.09 -19.76 -15.77
N CYS A 762 -6.56 -18.73 -16.43
CA CYS A 762 -6.54 -18.65 -17.89
C CYS A 762 -5.16 -18.19 -18.36
N LEU A 763 -4.36 -19.14 -18.85
CA LEU A 763 -2.98 -18.93 -19.26
C LEU A 763 -2.92 -18.97 -20.78
N GLY A 764 -2.27 -17.99 -21.39
CA GLY A 764 -1.93 -18.03 -22.80
C GLY A 764 -0.50 -17.64 -23.05
N ASN A 765 -0.07 -17.83 -24.30
CA ASN A 765 1.25 -17.42 -24.75
C ASN A 765 2.40 -18.08 -23.94
N MET A 766 2.21 -19.33 -23.47
CA MET A 766 3.28 -20.12 -22.85
C MET A 766 4.24 -20.62 -23.92
N GLY A 767 4.97 -19.68 -24.52
CA GLY A 767 5.87 -19.88 -25.64
C GLY A 767 7.27 -20.30 -25.18
N THR A 768 7.82 -21.31 -25.82
CA THR A 768 9.23 -21.71 -25.69
C THR A 768 9.81 -21.88 -27.09
N ALA A 769 11.03 -21.37 -27.30
CA ALA A 769 11.77 -21.56 -28.54
C ALA A 769 13.12 -22.22 -28.23
N LEU A 770 13.46 -23.29 -28.94
CA LEU A 770 14.73 -24.00 -28.77
C LEU A 770 15.48 -24.05 -30.11
N ASP A 771 16.70 -23.51 -30.13
CA ASP A 771 17.63 -23.65 -31.27
C ASP A 771 18.46 -24.92 -31.10
N LEU A 772 18.12 -25.95 -31.88
CA LEU A 772 18.80 -27.25 -31.84
C LEU A 772 20.20 -27.21 -32.45
N THR A 773 20.46 -26.21 -33.28
CA THR A 773 21.71 -26.05 -34.04
C THR A 773 22.81 -25.53 -33.14
N ARG A 774 22.45 -24.60 -32.26
CA ARG A 774 23.33 -24.08 -31.21
C ARG A 774 23.84 -25.20 -30.30
N GLU A 775 22.98 -26.16 -29.97
CA GLU A 775 23.35 -27.30 -29.12
C GLU A 775 24.31 -28.28 -29.85
N LEU A 776 24.21 -28.43 -31.18
CA LEU A 776 25.16 -29.21 -31.99
C LEU A 776 26.57 -28.59 -32.09
N ALA A 777 26.66 -27.25 -32.09
CA ALA A 777 27.93 -26.53 -32.23
C ALA A 777 28.75 -26.47 -30.93
N GLY A 778 28.17 -26.93 -29.80
CA GLY A 778 28.70 -26.73 -28.46
C GLY A 778 28.47 -25.29 -27.98
N ARG A 779 28.28 -25.11 -26.67
CA ARG A 779 28.22 -23.78 -26.02
C ARG A 779 29.57 -23.07 -26.09
N ALA A 780 30.03 -22.69 -27.28
CA ALA A 780 31.05 -21.68 -27.41
C ALA A 780 30.44 -20.37 -26.91
N GLN A 781 31.06 -19.74 -25.91
CA GLN A 781 30.73 -18.39 -25.45
C GLN A 781 30.89 -17.42 -26.63
N SER A 782 29.84 -17.25 -27.43
CA SER A 782 29.70 -16.07 -28.27
C SER A 782 29.36 -14.92 -27.33
N VAL A 783 30.38 -14.11 -27.03
CA VAL A 783 30.24 -12.79 -26.41
C VAL A 783 29.06 -12.07 -27.07
N SER A 784 28.04 -11.79 -26.28
CA SER A 784 26.88 -11.02 -26.71
C SER A 784 27.33 -9.58 -26.97
N VAL A 785 27.49 -9.24 -28.25
CA VAL A 785 27.43 -7.83 -28.66
C VAL A 785 25.96 -7.50 -28.90
N ALA A 786 25.38 -6.86 -27.88
CA ALA A 786 24.27 -5.92 -27.91
C ALA A 786 22.95 -6.31 -28.61
N GLY A 787 21.89 -6.29 -27.80
CA GLY A 787 20.66 -5.57 -28.16
C GLY A 787 19.51 -6.40 -28.70
N GLY A 788 18.87 -7.18 -27.84
CA GLY A 788 17.59 -7.81 -28.13
C GLY A 788 16.95 -8.28 -26.83
N LEU A 789 16.21 -7.38 -26.19
CA LEU A 789 15.25 -7.73 -25.13
C LEU A 789 14.22 -8.67 -25.72
N THR A 790 14.31 -9.96 -25.41
CA THR A 790 13.18 -10.89 -25.25
C THR A 790 13.70 -12.22 -24.69
N GLU A 791 13.58 -12.40 -23.38
CA GLU A 791 13.13 -13.65 -22.76
C GLU A 791 12.08 -13.25 -21.69
N PRO A 792 11.09 -14.12 -21.41
CA PRO A 792 9.74 -13.74 -20.97
C PRO A 792 9.61 -13.09 -19.60
#